data_AF-A0A7V6RP22-F1
#
_entry.id   AF-A0A7V6RP22-F1
#
_cell.length_a   1.000
_cell.length_b   1.000
_cell.length_c   1.000
_cell.angle_alpha   90.00
_cell.angle_beta   90.00
_cell.angle_gamma   90.00
#
_symmetry.space_group_name_H-M   'P 1'
#
loop_
_entity.id
_entity.type
_entity.pdbx_description
1 polymer ?
#
loop_
_entity_poly.entity_id
_entity_poly.type
_entity_poly.pdbx_seq_one_letter_code
_entity_poly.pdbx_strand_id
1 'polypeptide(L)'
;MAQKRTKNSKKKQKYNSPAPAPSAFWTRWLPLILFIAVAVLIFYPPFFRGLFFKEDMFITHIITGIIFIAVWVEKIYRHDYRFLHTPLDWVIFAYAGTYLLALIGAVHPGDAMYGFLRVLNYFMVYWLLTQVVKNYRDYENILRVLLAAGVGVAAIGILAAVGLSQYPSAFDGRVILSTLQYPNTTAAYLAVLTIVGLTLWVKEQNLTRQIIYAIANFLMILVVLCSLSKGAWLIFVVGLIILLIGLPGIYRWKSFYGMGFMFVSAALVYSKFFPAIQGNEGRASDLLLILLGLLIVLIGQLLWQGLEALFRRKGLPLLVGSLVLLCVIGIGGLFWAPGSDAEPLLNESVKNELTRFTDFTDTSWVSRADFNRWGWAIVKDHPIIGTGAGGWNALYHQYQDYQAWTTEVHNHFMQVWVEAGTLGLLAFLAIWISFIMIAIRTHRRLIEQMEAGEAEASSHLIMLWGTFAGALALGIHAAMDFDLSLSAISMLLWTLFALVNQMGSWEGVQTDLQQLKLPAWADVSIAVVLAFVIIITGSCYASAHSAATRAADHMQKLSQSKNQQEQVEHLRQAALYYEKANSLDNNDAGYKADLANIYTIVYEAQVQQQGPQAAPIRQRIIELVQQGEKIAPYDTKVRNSLLNTCAKIGDVEGMIRQAEGALQANPYQKAGYTNLINTLSKAMEYYQENKQIDQARECAVRLLKVEEQIEQQNQRMQPGKGEPLALSGADLSKIARAAYLMGDYSRAVKTLAPYTDNLLAAEFSDWDFEATSFENENWKAHVVHDPKAHKGKCVEFIAKKDQHGWPTVLPLAEGMEVEAGKTYVTAVRYKIISCENAANGAEGPCIGLWGSVSGDNDSQNSSYAFYDANQSASKGKWELHTQAYEIPEGFNRRSYRLGTGSVSKGTVFRLDYIKVYPDLQQGVPANMIEPLTVYAAASYQLGKQAEADRIMTSLQQADPKVMAEYEKLLQQKPLK
;
A
#
# COMPACT_ATOMS: atom_id res chain seq x y z
N MET A 1 -46.71 17.44 92.27
CA MET A 1 -47.84 18.03 91.52
C MET A 1 -47.46 19.43 91.07
N ALA A 2 -47.13 19.62 89.78
CA ALA A 2 -46.92 20.95 89.20
C ALA A 2 -47.19 20.90 87.69
N GLN A 3 -48.16 21.69 87.25
CA GLN A 3 -48.53 21.89 85.84
C GLN A 3 -47.36 22.44 85.02
N LYS A 4 -47.12 21.89 83.83
CA LYS A 4 -46.35 22.58 82.78
C LYS A 4 -47.01 22.43 81.41
N ARG A 5 -47.48 23.58 80.93
CA ARG A 5 -47.92 23.98 79.60
C ARG A 5 -47.25 23.21 78.45
N THR A 6 -48.06 22.58 77.61
CA THR A 6 -47.71 22.18 76.24
C THR A 6 -47.71 23.41 75.33
N LYS A 7 -46.53 23.77 74.79
CA LYS A 7 -46.38 24.79 73.75
C LYS A 7 -46.40 24.10 72.38
N ASN A 8 -47.38 24.47 71.56
CA ASN A 8 -47.43 24.22 70.13
C ASN A 8 -46.14 24.71 69.44
N SER A 9 -45.41 23.82 68.75
CA SER A 9 -44.49 24.21 67.67
C SER A 9 -44.92 23.56 66.36
N LYS A 10 -45.42 24.38 65.44
CA LYS A 10 -45.73 24.04 64.05
C LYS A 10 -44.48 23.48 63.35
N LYS A 11 -44.42 22.18 63.06
CA LYS A 11 -43.57 21.66 61.98
C LYS A 11 -44.32 21.86 60.66
N LYS A 12 -43.90 22.85 59.89
CA LYS A 12 -44.31 23.06 58.49
C LYS A 12 -44.05 21.77 57.71
N GLN A 13 -45.10 21.16 57.15
CA GLN A 13 -44.97 20.25 56.03
C GLN A 13 -44.35 21.05 54.87
N LYS A 14 -43.11 20.72 54.51
CA LYS A 14 -42.55 21.10 53.21
C LYS A 14 -43.39 20.36 52.16
N TYR A 15 -44.26 21.10 51.47
CA TYR A 15 -44.76 20.69 50.17
C TYR A 15 -43.53 20.47 49.28
N ASN A 16 -43.18 19.22 49.01
CA ASN A 16 -42.32 18.89 47.89
C ASN A 16 -43.16 19.15 46.64
N SER A 17 -42.99 20.32 46.04
CA SER A 17 -43.47 20.56 44.67
C SER A 17 -42.95 19.43 43.78
N PRO A 18 -43.79 18.78 42.95
CA PRO A 18 -43.31 17.81 41.98
C PRO A 18 -42.25 18.48 41.11
N ALA A 19 -41.13 17.78 40.87
CA ALA A 19 -40.07 18.27 40.01
C ALA A 19 -40.67 18.73 38.66
N PRO A 20 -40.25 19.89 38.10
CA PRO A 20 -40.78 20.37 36.84
C PRO A 20 -40.58 19.31 35.76
N ALA A 21 -41.62 19.08 34.95
CA ALA A 21 -41.56 18.13 33.86
C ALA A 21 -40.36 18.46 32.93
N PRO A 22 -39.57 17.46 32.51
CA PRO A 22 -38.39 17.69 31.69
C PRO A 22 -38.79 18.42 30.40
N SER A 23 -38.03 19.45 30.03
CA SER A 23 -38.38 20.29 28.89
C SER A 23 -38.36 19.48 27.58
N ALA A 24 -39.18 19.88 26.61
CA ALA A 24 -39.27 19.21 25.30
C ALA A 24 -37.91 19.09 24.58
N PHE A 25 -36.96 19.96 24.92
CA PHE A 25 -35.59 19.87 24.43
C PHE A 25 -34.94 18.53 24.81
N TRP A 26 -34.96 18.17 26.10
CA TRP A 26 -34.30 16.97 26.60
C TRP A 26 -34.98 15.67 26.20
N THR A 27 -36.30 15.66 26.07
CA THR A 27 -37.06 14.43 25.79
C THR A 27 -37.24 14.14 24.31
N ARG A 28 -37.20 15.17 23.44
CA ARG A 28 -37.50 15.03 22.00
C ARG A 28 -36.41 15.56 21.08
N TRP A 29 -35.90 16.76 21.31
CA TRP A 29 -34.97 17.40 20.37
C TRP A 29 -33.54 16.88 20.51
N LEU A 30 -33.02 16.75 21.72
CA LEU A 30 -31.67 16.26 21.97
C LEU A 30 -31.44 14.84 21.40
N PRO A 31 -32.33 13.84 21.62
CA PRO A 31 -32.17 12.51 21.02
C PRO A 31 -32.14 12.54 19.49
N LEU A 32 -32.99 13.38 18.88
CA LEU A 32 -33.03 13.55 17.43
C LEU A 32 -31.74 14.18 16.90
N ILE A 33 -31.22 15.21 17.58
CA ILE A 33 -29.94 15.85 17.24
C ILE A 33 -28.79 14.84 17.33
N LEU A 34 -28.75 14.04 18.40
CA LEU A 34 -27.72 13.01 18.59
C LEU A 34 -27.82 11.91 17.54
N PHE A 35 -29.03 11.45 17.21
CA PHE A 35 -29.24 10.50 16.12
C PHE A 35 -28.73 11.05 14.79
N ILE A 36 -29.06 12.30 14.44
CA ILE A 36 -28.57 12.95 13.22
C ILE A 36 -27.05 13.10 13.25
N ALA A 37 -26.47 13.48 14.38
CA ALA A 37 -25.02 13.63 14.52
C ALA A 37 -24.28 12.29 14.29
N VAL A 38 -24.79 11.19 14.87
CA VAL A 38 -24.26 9.83 14.62
C VAL A 38 -24.48 9.40 13.17
N ALA A 39 -25.63 9.72 12.58
CA ALA A 39 -25.89 9.44 11.16
C ALA A 39 -24.91 10.18 10.24
N VAL A 40 -24.58 11.44 10.54
CA VAL A 40 -23.54 12.18 9.81
C VAL A 40 -22.17 11.53 9.99
N LEU A 41 -21.82 11.14 11.23
CA LEU A 41 -20.54 10.50 11.56
C LEU A 41 -20.26 9.23 10.74
N ILE A 42 -21.29 8.45 10.39
CA ILE A 42 -21.15 7.25 9.55
C ILE A 42 -21.35 7.52 8.06
N PHE A 43 -21.90 8.68 7.68
CA PHE A 43 -22.19 9.05 6.29
C PHE A 43 -20.97 9.63 5.57
N TYR A 44 -20.26 10.58 6.18
CA TYR A 44 -19.17 11.31 5.50
C TYR A 44 -17.84 10.54 5.31
N PRO A 45 -17.43 9.57 6.17
CA PRO A 45 -16.12 8.91 6.08
C PRO A 45 -15.69 8.41 4.69
N PRO A 46 -16.54 7.73 3.88
CA PRO A 46 -16.13 7.24 2.57
C PRO A 46 -15.80 8.34 1.55
N PHE A 47 -16.18 9.59 1.80
CA PHE A 47 -15.92 10.73 0.91
C PHE A 47 -14.56 11.41 1.14
N PHE A 48 -13.78 10.93 2.12
CA PHE A 48 -12.45 11.46 2.45
C PHE A 48 -11.42 10.32 2.40
N ARG A 49 -11.23 9.73 1.20
CA ARG A 49 -10.23 8.66 0.97
C ARG A 49 -10.38 7.48 1.94
N GLY A 50 -11.63 7.20 2.34
CA GLY A 50 -11.97 6.20 3.34
C GLY A 50 -11.37 6.41 4.73
N LEU A 51 -10.94 7.63 5.05
CA LEU A 51 -10.19 7.97 6.26
C LEU A 51 -8.93 7.11 6.42
N PHE A 52 -8.26 6.80 5.30
CA PHE A 52 -6.99 6.07 5.29
C PHE A 52 -5.84 6.91 5.85
N PHE A 53 -5.80 8.19 5.47
CA PHE A 53 -4.75 9.12 5.87
C PHE A 53 -4.98 9.67 7.28
N LYS A 54 -3.88 9.91 8.01
CA LYS A 54 -3.90 10.30 9.43
C LYS A 54 -4.65 11.61 9.66
N GLU A 55 -4.44 12.58 8.78
CA GLU A 55 -5.02 13.92 8.88
C GLU A 55 -6.56 13.92 8.87
N ASP A 56 -7.16 13.10 8.02
CA ASP A 56 -8.62 12.98 7.91
C ASP A 56 -9.20 12.26 9.15
N MET A 57 -8.44 11.29 9.69
CA MET A 57 -8.85 10.53 10.87
C MET A 57 -8.79 11.36 12.16
N PHE A 58 -7.81 12.27 12.31
CA PHE A 58 -7.70 13.12 13.51
C PHE A 58 -8.93 14.00 13.71
N ILE A 59 -9.48 14.57 12.62
CA ILE A 59 -10.72 15.35 12.68
C ILE A 59 -11.88 14.45 13.12
N THR A 60 -11.93 13.22 12.60
CA THR A 60 -12.96 12.25 12.94
C THR A 60 -12.90 11.86 14.42
N HIS A 61 -11.71 11.71 15.01
CA HIS A 61 -11.55 11.49 16.46
C HIS A 61 -12.21 12.59 17.30
N ILE A 62 -12.01 13.85 16.92
CA ILE A 62 -12.59 15.01 17.62
C ILE A 62 -14.12 14.98 17.50
N ILE A 63 -14.65 14.76 16.29
CA ILE A 63 -16.10 14.68 16.04
C ILE A 63 -16.73 13.54 16.87
N THR A 64 -16.15 12.34 16.83
CA THR A 64 -16.62 11.20 17.63
C THR A 64 -16.62 11.53 19.12
N GLY A 65 -15.55 12.14 19.63
CA GLY A 65 -15.44 12.54 21.03
C GLY A 65 -16.51 13.53 21.47
N ILE A 66 -16.78 14.56 20.65
CA ILE A 66 -17.84 15.56 20.93
C ILE A 66 -19.21 14.89 21.00
N ILE A 67 -19.54 14.04 20.02
CA ILE A 67 -20.82 13.32 19.98
C ILE A 67 -20.94 12.37 21.19
N PHE A 68 -19.85 11.69 21.55
CA PHE A 68 -19.79 10.80 22.71
C PHE A 68 -20.04 11.53 24.03
N ILE A 69 -19.43 12.71 24.23
CA ILE A 69 -19.74 13.56 25.39
C ILE A 69 -21.21 13.96 25.40
N ALA A 70 -21.76 14.37 24.26
CA ALA A 70 -23.15 14.82 24.18
C ALA A 70 -24.15 13.68 24.50
N VAL A 71 -23.88 12.44 24.06
CA VAL A 71 -24.66 11.25 24.45
C VAL A 71 -24.53 10.97 25.95
N TRP A 72 -23.34 11.13 26.53
CA TRP A 72 -23.16 10.96 27.98
C TRP A 72 -23.88 12.02 28.81
N VAL A 73 -23.91 13.27 28.35
CA VAL A 73 -24.71 14.34 28.98
C VAL A 73 -26.19 13.97 28.98
N GLU A 74 -26.72 13.44 27.87
CA GLU A 74 -28.09 12.93 27.80
C GLU A 74 -28.33 11.77 28.78
N LYS A 75 -27.42 10.79 28.83
CA LYS A 75 -27.50 9.63 29.73
C LYS A 75 -27.50 10.03 31.21
N ILE A 76 -26.61 10.95 31.60
CA ILE A 76 -26.54 11.50 32.95
C ILE A 76 -27.84 12.22 33.31
N TYR A 77 -28.42 13.00 32.38
CA TYR A 77 -29.71 13.66 32.58
C TYR A 77 -30.85 12.67 32.79
N ARG A 78 -30.83 11.52 32.08
CA ARG A 78 -31.82 10.44 32.21
C ARG A 78 -31.57 9.49 33.37
N HIS A 79 -30.50 9.70 34.15
CA HIS A 79 -30.04 8.78 35.20
C HIS A 79 -29.75 7.35 34.71
N ASP A 80 -29.33 7.19 33.45
CA ASP A 80 -28.86 5.92 32.89
C ASP A 80 -27.33 5.90 32.82
N TYR A 81 -26.69 5.30 33.82
CA TYR A 81 -25.23 5.31 33.96
C TYR A 81 -24.54 4.09 33.36
N ARG A 82 -25.28 3.14 32.79
CA ARG A 82 -24.71 1.87 32.33
C ARG A 82 -23.88 2.10 31.07
N PHE A 83 -22.65 1.61 31.08
CA PHE A 83 -21.75 1.75 29.94
C PHE A 83 -21.85 0.57 28.95
N LEU A 84 -21.56 -0.66 29.39
CA LEU A 84 -21.60 -1.86 28.54
C LEU A 84 -22.72 -2.80 28.99
N HIS A 85 -23.41 -3.44 28.04
CA HIS A 85 -24.62 -4.21 28.30
C HIS A 85 -24.57 -5.66 27.78
N THR A 86 -24.02 -5.86 26.59
CA THR A 86 -24.05 -7.16 25.91
C THR A 86 -22.67 -7.80 25.87
N PRO A 87 -22.57 -9.13 25.65
CA PRO A 87 -21.29 -9.79 25.47
C PRO A 87 -20.46 -9.17 24.32
N LEU A 88 -21.13 -8.76 23.24
CA LEU A 88 -20.48 -8.13 22.10
C LEU A 88 -19.90 -6.76 22.47
N ASP A 89 -20.57 -5.97 23.32
CA ASP A 89 -20.04 -4.70 23.84
C ASP A 89 -18.70 -4.91 24.57
N TRP A 90 -18.66 -5.91 25.47
CA TRP A 90 -17.46 -6.26 26.24
C TRP A 90 -16.31 -6.72 25.36
N VAL A 91 -16.59 -7.54 24.35
CA VAL A 91 -15.53 -8.07 23.48
C VAL A 91 -14.98 -6.98 22.55
N ILE A 92 -15.82 -6.11 22.00
CA ILE A 92 -15.34 -4.97 21.19
C ILE A 92 -14.53 -3.99 22.05
N PHE A 93 -14.94 -3.77 23.30
CA PHE A 93 -14.15 -2.98 24.25
C PHE A 93 -12.80 -3.65 24.58
N ALA A 94 -12.80 -4.97 24.80
CA ALA A 94 -11.58 -5.73 25.05
C ALA A 94 -10.60 -5.69 23.86
N TYR A 95 -11.12 -5.71 22.63
CA TYR A 95 -10.31 -5.56 21.41
C TYR A 95 -9.61 -4.20 21.32
N ALA A 96 -10.28 -3.11 21.72
CA ALA A 96 -9.61 -1.82 21.88
C ALA A 96 -8.53 -1.87 22.99
N GLY A 97 -8.82 -2.61 24.07
CA GLY A 97 -7.86 -2.88 25.14
C GLY A 97 -6.61 -3.64 24.69
N THR A 98 -6.72 -4.59 23.75
CA THR A 98 -5.55 -5.33 23.24
C THR A 98 -4.63 -4.42 22.42
N TYR A 99 -5.16 -3.48 21.66
CA TYR A 99 -4.36 -2.47 20.95
C TYR A 99 -3.70 -1.47 21.93
N LEU A 100 -4.34 -1.16 23.05
CA LEU A 100 -3.71 -0.39 24.12
C LEU A 100 -2.54 -1.17 24.77
N LEU A 101 -2.70 -2.47 24.99
CA LEU A 101 -1.62 -3.33 25.52
C LEU A 101 -0.46 -3.48 24.53
N ALA A 102 -0.75 -3.52 23.23
CA ALA A 102 0.26 -3.61 22.18
C ALA A 102 1.24 -2.42 22.17
N LEU A 103 0.87 -1.28 22.77
CA LEU A 103 1.77 -0.14 22.96
C LEU A 103 3.03 -0.49 23.78
N ILE A 104 2.95 -1.48 24.66
CA ILE A 104 4.10 -1.91 25.49
C ILE A 104 5.19 -2.57 24.63
N GLY A 105 4.78 -3.33 23.62
CA GLY A 105 5.67 -4.03 22.67
C GLY A 105 5.84 -3.29 21.34
N ALA A 106 5.40 -2.04 21.26
CA ALA A 106 5.35 -1.30 20.00
C ALA A 106 6.75 -1.04 19.45
N VAL A 107 6.96 -1.48 18.22
CA VAL A 107 8.20 -1.26 17.48
C VAL A 107 8.32 0.20 17.03
N HIS A 108 7.21 0.77 16.54
CA HIS A 108 7.06 2.20 16.22
C HIS A 108 5.95 2.80 17.11
N PRO A 109 6.28 3.46 18.23
CA PRO A 109 5.28 3.92 19.21
C PRO A 109 4.25 4.92 18.66
N GLY A 110 4.65 5.80 17.74
CA GLY A 110 3.76 6.78 17.11
C GLY A 110 2.65 6.12 16.30
N ASP A 111 3.01 5.17 15.43
CA ASP A 111 2.06 4.41 14.62
C ASP A 111 1.18 3.49 15.48
N ALA A 112 1.76 2.88 16.52
CA ALA A 112 1.02 2.04 17.45
C ALA A 112 -0.04 2.84 18.21
N MET A 113 0.29 4.05 18.68
CA MET A 113 -0.66 4.96 19.32
C MET A 113 -1.77 5.37 18.36
N TYR A 114 -1.42 5.74 17.13
CA TYR A 114 -2.41 6.07 16.11
C TYR A 114 -3.37 4.90 15.82
N GLY A 115 -2.85 3.68 15.67
CA GLY A 115 -3.67 2.49 15.49
C GLY A 115 -4.59 2.19 16.67
N PHE A 116 -4.11 2.35 17.91
CA PHE A 116 -4.97 2.27 19.09
C PHE A 116 -6.11 3.29 19.05
N LEU A 117 -5.84 4.56 18.70
CA LEU A 117 -6.88 5.58 18.59
C LEU A 117 -7.90 5.26 17.49
N ARG A 118 -7.48 4.66 16.37
CA ARG A 118 -8.40 4.14 15.34
C ARG A 118 -9.34 3.08 15.90
N VAL A 119 -8.80 2.05 16.56
CA VAL A 119 -9.61 0.96 17.12
C VAL A 119 -10.52 1.47 18.25
N LEU A 120 -10.04 2.39 19.10
CA LEU A 120 -10.84 3.05 20.11
C LEU A 120 -12.00 3.84 19.47
N ASN A 121 -11.73 4.55 18.37
CA ASN A 121 -12.77 5.25 17.63
C ASN A 121 -13.83 4.28 17.10
N TYR A 122 -13.44 3.13 16.54
CA TYR A 122 -14.39 2.12 16.05
C TYR A 122 -15.30 1.60 17.18
N PHE A 123 -14.73 1.32 18.36
CA PHE A 123 -15.50 0.99 19.56
C PHE A 123 -16.48 2.12 19.92
N MET A 124 -16.04 3.38 19.89
CA MET A 124 -16.90 4.52 20.22
C MET A 124 -18.03 4.71 19.20
N VAL A 125 -17.78 4.53 17.89
CA VAL A 125 -18.82 4.57 16.85
C VAL A 125 -19.85 3.45 17.07
N TYR A 126 -19.38 2.23 17.30
CA TYR A 126 -20.25 1.10 17.67
C TYR A 126 -21.10 1.43 18.89
N TRP A 127 -20.47 1.92 19.97
CA TRP A 127 -21.17 2.25 21.21
C TRP A 127 -22.18 3.36 20.99
N LEU A 128 -21.83 4.44 20.29
CA LEU A 128 -22.75 5.53 19.95
C LEU A 128 -24.00 5.03 19.24
N LEU A 129 -23.86 4.12 18.28
CA LEU A 129 -24.98 3.49 17.58
C LEU A 129 -25.86 2.66 18.53
N THR A 130 -25.27 1.89 19.44
CA THR A 130 -26.05 1.18 20.48
C THR A 130 -26.85 2.13 21.38
N GLN A 131 -26.39 3.37 21.52
CA GLN A 131 -27.10 4.37 22.32
C GLN A 131 -28.19 5.10 21.52
N VAL A 132 -27.97 5.48 20.27
CA VAL A 132 -28.96 6.29 19.52
C VAL A 132 -30.03 5.47 18.80
N VAL A 133 -29.72 4.21 18.45
CA VAL A 133 -30.69 3.34 17.79
C VAL A 133 -31.54 2.67 18.87
N LYS A 134 -32.81 3.07 19.00
CA LYS A 134 -33.70 2.59 20.09
C LYS A 134 -34.85 1.71 19.63
N ASN A 135 -35.13 1.70 18.34
CA ASN A 135 -36.25 0.96 17.76
C ASN A 135 -35.99 0.61 16.29
N TYR A 136 -36.89 -0.19 15.73
CA TYR A 136 -36.82 -0.65 14.35
C TYR A 136 -36.74 0.49 13.31
N ARG A 137 -37.42 1.62 13.54
CA ARG A 137 -37.39 2.76 12.61
C ARG A 137 -36.00 3.40 12.57
N ASP A 138 -35.35 3.54 13.72
CA ASP A 138 -33.99 4.07 13.81
C ASP A 138 -33.00 3.15 13.09
N TYR A 139 -33.15 1.83 13.26
CA TYR A 139 -32.37 0.82 12.53
C TYR A 139 -32.48 1.01 11.02
N GLU A 140 -33.72 1.09 10.52
CA GLU A 140 -34.01 1.27 9.10
C GLU A 140 -33.43 2.59 8.56
N ASN A 141 -33.48 3.66 9.35
CA ASN A 141 -32.91 4.94 8.98
C ASN A 141 -31.37 4.89 8.90
N ILE A 142 -30.69 4.19 9.82
CA ILE A 142 -29.24 4.00 9.73
C ILE A 142 -28.86 3.24 8.46
N LEU A 143 -29.56 2.16 8.11
CA LEU A 143 -29.30 1.45 6.85
C LEU A 143 -29.54 2.35 5.62
N ARG A 144 -30.57 3.21 5.64
CA ARG A 144 -30.80 4.19 4.57
C ARG A 144 -29.69 5.24 4.45
N VAL A 145 -29.14 5.68 5.58
CA VAL A 145 -27.99 6.61 5.62
C VAL A 145 -26.76 5.95 4.99
N LEU A 146 -26.47 4.71 5.36
CA LEU A 146 -25.37 3.94 4.77
C LEU A 146 -25.56 3.75 3.26
N LEU A 147 -26.77 3.37 2.83
CA LEU A 147 -27.11 3.23 1.41
C LEU A 147 -26.92 4.55 0.66
N ALA A 148 -27.38 5.67 1.23
CA ALA A 148 -27.21 6.99 0.61
C ALA A 148 -25.72 7.36 0.47
N ALA A 149 -24.88 7.03 1.44
CA ALA A 149 -23.43 7.21 1.33
C ALA A 149 -22.86 6.36 0.16
N GLY A 150 -23.26 5.09 0.06
CA GLY A 150 -22.88 4.21 -1.07
C GLY A 150 -23.30 4.74 -2.43
N VAL A 151 -24.52 5.26 -2.56
CA VAL A 151 -24.97 5.91 -3.81
C VAL A 151 -24.12 7.14 -4.14
N GLY A 152 -23.74 7.94 -3.13
CA GLY A 152 -22.84 9.08 -3.32
C GLY A 152 -21.46 8.65 -3.83
N VAL A 153 -20.88 7.59 -3.25
CA VAL A 153 -19.62 6.98 -3.71
C VAL A 153 -19.77 6.48 -5.15
N ALA A 154 -20.83 5.74 -5.47
CA ALA A 154 -21.04 5.24 -6.83
C ALA A 154 -21.21 6.39 -7.85
N ALA A 155 -22.00 7.42 -7.50
CA ALA A 155 -22.24 8.58 -8.34
C ALA A 155 -20.96 9.36 -8.64
N ILE A 156 -20.11 9.63 -7.64
CA ILE A 156 -18.83 10.33 -7.85
C ILE A 156 -17.93 9.52 -8.78
N GLY A 157 -17.86 8.19 -8.60
CA GLY A 157 -17.06 7.31 -9.47
C GLY A 157 -17.52 7.34 -10.93
N ILE A 158 -18.84 7.24 -11.17
CA ILE A 158 -19.43 7.34 -12.51
C ILE A 158 -19.15 8.71 -13.13
N LEU A 159 -19.38 9.79 -12.38
CA LEU A 159 -19.18 11.15 -12.86
C LEU A 159 -17.71 11.44 -13.17
N ALA A 160 -16.78 10.90 -12.40
CA ALA A 160 -15.35 11.00 -12.67
C ALA A 160 -14.96 10.24 -13.95
N ALA A 161 -15.51 9.05 -14.16
CA ALA A 161 -15.24 8.23 -15.35
C ALA A 161 -15.69 8.89 -16.66
N VAL A 162 -16.76 9.70 -16.64
CA VAL A 162 -17.25 10.46 -17.81
C VAL A 162 -16.71 11.90 -17.88
N GLY A 163 -15.74 12.26 -17.02
CA GLY A 163 -15.09 13.57 -17.03
C GLY A 163 -15.88 14.74 -16.41
N LEU A 164 -17.00 14.48 -15.72
CA LEU A 164 -17.84 15.50 -15.09
C LEU A 164 -17.46 15.80 -13.63
N SER A 165 -16.72 14.90 -12.96
CA SER A 165 -16.20 15.12 -11.62
C SER A 165 -14.68 15.17 -11.63
N GLN A 166 -14.10 16.19 -10.99
CA GLN A 166 -12.66 16.34 -10.79
C GLN A 166 -12.21 15.76 -9.44
N TYR A 167 -12.96 14.80 -8.88
CA TYR A 167 -12.57 14.18 -7.61
C TYR A 167 -11.20 13.48 -7.78
N PRO A 168 -10.19 13.79 -6.94
CA PRO A 168 -8.83 13.29 -7.14
C PRO A 168 -8.79 11.77 -7.23
N SER A 169 -8.18 11.25 -8.30
CA SER A 169 -7.94 9.80 -8.51
C SER A 169 -9.20 8.92 -8.43
N ALA A 170 -10.39 9.48 -8.62
CA ALA A 170 -11.63 8.68 -8.64
C ALA A 170 -11.75 7.77 -9.88
N PHE A 171 -10.99 8.07 -10.93
CA PHE A 171 -10.83 7.25 -12.13
C PHE A 171 -9.37 7.35 -12.60
N ASP A 172 -8.72 6.22 -12.89
CA ASP A 172 -7.31 6.17 -13.30
C ASP A 172 -7.11 6.01 -14.82
N GLY A 173 -8.19 6.13 -15.60
CA GLY A 173 -8.20 5.88 -17.05
C GLY A 173 -8.53 4.45 -17.43
N ARG A 174 -8.53 3.50 -16.48
CA ARG A 174 -8.80 2.08 -16.71
C ARG A 174 -9.97 1.55 -15.88
N VAL A 175 -10.01 1.87 -14.59
CA VAL A 175 -11.00 1.38 -13.61
C VAL A 175 -11.56 2.50 -12.76
N ILE A 176 -12.77 2.33 -12.25
CA ILE A 176 -13.37 3.26 -11.30
C ILE A 176 -12.86 2.96 -9.89
N LEU A 177 -12.15 3.92 -9.28
CA LEU A 177 -11.68 3.86 -7.90
C LEU A 177 -12.62 4.62 -6.95
N SER A 178 -13.36 5.61 -7.46
CA SER A 178 -14.20 6.53 -6.69
C SER A 178 -13.49 7.19 -5.49
N THR A 179 -14.24 7.67 -4.51
CA THR A 179 -13.76 8.47 -3.37
C THR A 179 -12.86 7.72 -2.41
N LEU A 180 -12.91 6.38 -2.38
CA LEU A 180 -12.00 5.56 -1.58
C LEU A 180 -10.65 5.37 -2.27
N GLN A 181 -10.50 5.77 -3.55
CA GLN A 181 -9.24 5.78 -4.30
C GLN A 181 -8.51 4.42 -4.39
N TYR A 182 -9.22 3.32 -4.12
CA TYR A 182 -8.69 1.98 -4.21
C TYR A 182 -9.78 1.02 -4.72
N PRO A 183 -9.58 0.34 -5.86
CA PRO A 183 -10.66 -0.34 -6.58
C PRO A 183 -11.28 -1.49 -5.77
N ASN A 184 -10.47 -2.30 -5.08
CA ASN A 184 -10.99 -3.45 -4.32
C ASN A 184 -11.88 -2.99 -3.17
N THR A 185 -11.42 -2.00 -2.40
CA THR A 185 -12.17 -1.46 -1.27
C THR A 185 -13.45 -0.73 -1.71
N THR A 186 -13.41 0.03 -2.81
CA THR A 186 -14.62 0.62 -3.42
C THR A 186 -15.63 -0.44 -3.79
N ALA A 187 -15.18 -1.49 -4.46
CA ALA A 187 -16.04 -2.59 -4.85
C ALA A 187 -16.62 -3.31 -3.62
N ALA A 188 -15.80 -3.57 -2.61
CA ALA A 188 -16.22 -4.25 -1.39
C ALA A 188 -17.26 -3.43 -0.61
N TYR A 189 -17.01 -2.13 -0.42
CA TYR A 189 -17.93 -1.20 0.23
C TYR A 189 -19.29 -1.15 -0.48
N LEU A 190 -19.29 -0.99 -1.80
CA LEU A 190 -20.52 -0.94 -2.61
C LEU A 190 -21.24 -2.29 -2.68
N ALA A 191 -20.53 -3.40 -2.70
CA ALA A 191 -21.12 -4.74 -2.69
C ALA A 191 -21.87 -5.02 -1.37
N VAL A 192 -21.29 -4.65 -0.22
CA VAL A 192 -21.96 -4.74 1.08
C VAL A 192 -23.21 -3.86 1.11
N LEU A 193 -23.11 -2.62 0.64
CA LEU A 193 -24.26 -1.71 0.60
C LEU A 193 -25.34 -2.13 -0.41
N THR A 194 -24.99 -2.88 -1.44
CA THR A 194 -25.95 -3.50 -2.35
C THR A 194 -26.76 -4.58 -1.64
N ILE A 195 -26.16 -5.38 -0.76
CA ILE A 195 -26.89 -6.36 0.08
C ILE A 195 -27.85 -5.62 1.04
N VAL A 196 -27.38 -4.51 1.64
CA VAL A 196 -28.21 -3.63 2.49
C VAL A 196 -29.36 -3.02 1.69
N GLY A 197 -29.11 -2.48 0.50
CA GLY A 197 -30.13 -1.90 -0.37
C GLY A 197 -31.12 -2.93 -0.89
N LEU A 198 -30.67 -4.15 -1.20
CA LEU A 198 -31.54 -5.27 -1.55
C LEU A 198 -32.46 -5.62 -0.38
N THR A 199 -31.95 -5.62 0.85
CA THR A 199 -32.74 -5.87 2.05
C THR A 199 -33.84 -4.83 2.23
N LEU A 200 -33.49 -3.54 2.07
CA LEU A 200 -34.47 -2.45 2.11
C LEU A 200 -35.52 -2.59 1.00
N TRP A 201 -35.12 -2.99 -0.21
CA TRP A 201 -36.02 -3.25 -1.34
C TRP A 201 -36.99 -4.42 -1.09
N VAL A 202 -36.49 -5.54 -0.54
CA VAL A 202 -37.28 -6.74 -0.24
C VAL A 202 -38.35 -6.43 0.80
N LYS A 203 -38.00 -5.68 1.85
CA LYS A 203 -38.91 -5.30 2.94
C LYS A 203 -39.90 -4.21 2.53
N GLU A 204 -39.51 -3.29 1.66
CA GLU A 204 -40.34 -2.14 1.29
C GLU A 204 -41.61 -2.56 0.54
N GLN A 205 -42.72 -1.88 0.84
CA GLN A 205 -44.02 -2.10 0.18
C GLN A 205 -44.41 -0.92 -0.71
N ASN A 206 -43.85 0.27 -0.46
CA ASN A 206 -44.09 1.44 -1.29
C ASN A 206 -43.31 1.33 -2.60
N LEU A 207 -44.02 1.34 -3.74
CA LEU A 207 -43.43 1.21 -5.08
C LEU A 207 -42.37 2.27 -5.37
N THR A 208 -42.60 3.53 -5.00
CA THR A 208 -41.64 4.61 -5.25
C THR A 208 -40.32 4.35 -4.51
N ARG A 209 -40.39 3.93 -3.24
CA ARG A 209 -39.19 3.57 -2.46
C ARG A 209 -38.51 2.31 -2.98
N GLN A 210 -39.27 1.31 -3.43
CA GLN A 210 -38.70 0.15 -4.13
C GLN A 210 -37.93 0.58 -5.39
N ILE A 211 -38.49 1.46 -6.22
CA ILE A 211 -37.77 1.98 -7.40
C ILE A 211 -36.48 2.69 -6.99
N ILE A 212 -36.52 3.55 -5.96
CA ILE A 212 -35.33 4.24 -5.45
C ILE A 212 -34.25 3.25 -5.02
N TYR A 213 -34.60 2.22 -4.25
CA TYR A 213 -33.63 1.20 -3.81
C TYR A 213 -33.09 0.36 -4.97
N ALA A 214 -33.93 0.06 -5.97
CA ALA A 214 -33.50 -0.67 -7.16
C ALA A 214 -32.51 0.14 -8.01
N ILE A 215 -32.77 1.43 -8.19
CA ILE A 215 -31.87 2.36 -8.89
C ILE A 215 -30.55 2.50 -8.13
N ALA A 216 -30.60 2.68 -6.81
CA ALA A 216 -29.43 2.77 -5.96
C ALA A 216 -28.51 1.55 -6.12
N ASN A 217 -29.08 0.35 -6.00
CA ASN A 217 -28.34 -0.90 -6.18
C ASN A 217 -27.78 -1.06 -7.59
N PHE A 218 -28.55 -0.73 -8.63
CA PHE A 218 -28.07 -0.78 -10.01
C PHE A 218 -26.81 0.07 -10.21
N LEU A 219 -26.80 1.32 -9.71
CA LEU A 219 -25.63 2.21 -9.81
C LEU A 219 -24.43 1.64 -9.06
N MET A 220 -24.64 1.10 -7.86
CA MET A 220 -23.56 0.50 -7.06
C MET A 220 -22.99 -0.76 -7.74
N ILE A 221 -23.84 -1.65 -8.27
CA ILE A 221 -23.40 -2.85 -8.99
C ILE A 221 -22.61 -2.45 -10.25
N LEU A 222 -23.08 -1.43 -11.00
CA LEU A 222 -22.36 -0.94 -12.18
C LEU A 222 -20.93 -0.50 -11.82
N VAL A 223 -20.76 0.26 -10.74
CA VAL A 223 -19.42 0.68 -10.29
C VAL A 223 -18.58 -0.50 -9.80
N VAL A 224 -19.19 -1.48 -9.12
CA VAL A 224 -18.49 -2.72 -8.76
C VAL A 224 -17.96 -3.43 -10.00
N LEU A 225 -18.73 -3.54 -11.07
CA LEU A 225 -18.26 -4.12 -12.34
C LEU A 225 -17.13 -3.29 -12.96
N CYS A 226 -17.26 -1.96 -12.99
CA CYS A 226 -16.23 -1.06 -13.53
C CYS A 226 -14.96 -0.94 -12.66
N SER A 227 -14.94 -1.53 -11.47
CA SER A 227 -13.76 -1.57 -10.60
C SER A 227 -12.80 -2.73 -10.92
N LEU A 228 -13.28 -3.74 -11.67
CA LEU A 228 -12.57 -5.01 -11.94
C LEU A 228 -12.10 -5.77 -10.69
N SER A 229 -12.71 -5.53 -9.52
CA SER A 229 -12.37 -6.25 -8.29
C SER A 229 -12.94 -7.68 -8.31
N LYS A 230 -12.05 -8.68 -8.46
CA LYS A 230 -12.40 -10.10 -8.32
C LYS A 230 -12.98 -10.43 -6.94
N GLY A 231 -12.47 -9.77 -5.89
CA GLY A 231 -12.91 -10.00 -4.51
C GLY A 231 -14.36 -9.58 -4.25
N ALA A 232 -14.86 -8.55 -4.92
CA ALA A 232 -16.25 -8.09 -4.74
C ALA A 232 -17.30 -9.13 -5.14
N TRP A 233 -16.98 -10.01 -6.09
CA TRP A 233 -17.83 -11.14 -6.44
C TRP A 233 -18.03 -12.13 -5.30
N LEU A 234 -17.00 -12.33 -4.47
CA LEU A 234 -17.14 -13.16 -3.28
C LEU A 234 -18.19 -12.56 -2.35
N ILE A 235 -18.19 -11.24 -2.16
CA ILE A 235 -19.18 -10.56 -1.31
C ILE A 235 -20.59 -10.75 -1.87
N PHE A 236 -20.79 -10.59 -3.19
CA PHE A 236 -22.10 -10.82 -3.80
C PHE A 236 -22.58 -12.27 -3.66
N VAL A 237 -21.74 -13.25 -4.00
CA VAL A 237 -22.12 -14.67 -3.99
C VAL A 237 -22.35 -15.13 -2.55
N VAL A 238 -21.37 -14.94 -1.66
CA VAL A 238 -21.46 -15.38 -0.26
C VAL A 238 -22.54 -14.61 0.48
N GLY A 239 -22.61 -13.29 0.29
CA GLY A 239 -23.64 -12.45 0.90
C GLY A 239 -25.04 -12.83 0.46
N LEU A 240 -25.27 -13.08 -0.83
CA LEU A 240 -26.57 -13.55 -1.32
C LEU A 240 -26.91 -14.94 -0.77
N ILE A 241 -25.97 -15.88 -0.73
CA ILE A 241 -26.20 -17.21 -0.16
C ILE A 241 -26.60 -17.11 1.32
N ILE A 242 -25.86 -16.36 2.14
CA ILE A 242 -26.17 -16.15 3.56
C ILE A 242 -27.57 -15.53 3.72
N LEU A 243 -27.88 -14.50 2.91
CA LEU A 243 -29.19 -13.84 2.93
C LEU A 243 -30.31 -14.83 2.60
N LEU A 244 -30.17 -15.63 1.54
CA LEU A 244 -31.19 -16.58 1.10
C LEU A 244 -31.41 -17.71 2.12
N ILE A 245 -30.34 -18.19 2.78
CA ILE A 245 -30.45 -19.19 3.86
C ILE A 245 -31.33 -18.65 4.98
N GLY A 246 -31.08 -17.40 5.38
CA GLY A 246 -31.74 -16.75 6.52
C GLY A 246 -33.20 -16.32 6.31
N LEU A 247 -33.57 -15.94 5.08
CA LEU A 247 -34.90 -15.44 4.77
C LEU A 247 -35.95 -16.57 4.67
N PRO A 248 -37.22 -16.37 5.11
CA PRO A 248 -38.28 -17.36 4.94
C PRO A 248 -39.10 -17.17 3.65
N GLY A 249 -39.70 -18.27 3.17
CA GLY A 249 -40.80 -18.26 2.19
C GLY A 249 -40.53 -17.48 0.90
N ILE A 250 -41.45 -16.57 0.56
CA ILE A 250 -41.40 -15.77 -0.69
C ILE A 250 -40.22 -14.79 -0.71
N TYR A 251 -39.73 -14.35 0.46
CA TYR A 251 -38.66 -13.35 0.52
C TYR A 251 -37.34 -13.88 -0.06
N ARG A 252 -37.11 -15.19 -0.03
CA ARG A 252 -35.97 -15.84 -0.73
C ARG A 252 -36.03 -15.56 -2.24
N TRP A 253 -37.17 -15.83 -2.84
CA TRP A 253 -37.38 -15.66 -4.28
C TRP A 253 -37.43 -14.19 -4.67
N LYS A 254 -38.01 -13.32 -3.82
CA LYS A 254 -37.97 -11.87 -4.00
C LYS A 254 -36.52 -11.36 -4.02
N SER A 255 -35.68 -11.78 -3.07
CA SER A 255 -34.26 -11.40 -3.03
C SER A 255 -33.49 -11.90 -4.25
N PHE A 256 -33.70 -13.16 -4.65
CA PHE A 256 -33.04 -13.73 -5.83
C PHE A 256 -33.43 -13.00 -7.12
N TYR A 257 -34.73 -12.77 -7.33
CA TYR A 257 -35.22 -11.98 -8.46
C TYR A 257 -34.65 -10.57 -8.44
N GLY A 258 -34.75 -9.90 -7.28
CA GLY A 258 -34.28 -8.54 -7.06
C GLY A 258 -32.83 -8.37 -7.47
N MET A 259 -31.96 -9.17 -6.86
CA MET A 259 -30.53 -9.19 -7.21
C MET A 259 -30.32 -9.47 -8.70
N GLY A 260 -31.01 -10.49 -9.24
CA GLY A 260 -30.87 -10.92 -10.62
C GLY A 260 -31.17 -9.80 -11.63
N PHE A 261 -32.31 -9.12 -11.54
CA PHE A 261 -32.66 -8.09 -12.52
C PHE A 261 -31.77 -6.84 -12.40
N MET A 262 -31.40 -6.44 -11.17
CA MET A 262 -30.50 -5.31 -10.95
C MET A 262 -29.10 -5.60 -11.49
N PHE A 263 -28.63 -6.84 -11.30
CA PHE A 263 -27.34 -7.30 -11.81
C PHE A 263 -27.33 -7.39 -13.34
N VAL A 264 -28.34 -8.00 -13.96
CA VAL A 264 -28.46 -8.08 -15.42
C VAL A 264 -28.50 -6.67 -16.02
N SER A 265 -29.26 -5.75 -15.43
CA SER A 265 -29.28 -4.36 -15.87
C SER A 265 -27.89 -3.71 -15.82
N ALA A 266 -27.16 -3.87 -14.70
CA ALA A 266 -25.81 -3.34 -14.55
C ALA A 266 -24.82 -3.98 -15.53
N ALA A 267 -24.89 -5.29 -15.74
CA ALA A 267 -24.03 -6.02 -16.67
C ALA A 267 -24.26 -5.62 -18.14
N LEU A 268 -25.52 -5.40 -18.53
CA LEU A 268 -25.85 -4.91 -19.88
C LEU A 268 -25.28 -3.50 -20.10
N VAL A 269 -25.44 -2.60 -19.13
CA VAL A 269 -24.85 -1.25 -19.21
C VAL A 269 -23.33 -1.33 -19.22
N TYR A 270 -22.73 -2.11 -18.34
CA TYR A 270 -21.28 -2.34 -18.27
C TYR A 270 -20.70 -2.75 -19.63
N SER A 271 -21.38 -3.65 -20.37
CA SER A 271 -20.89 -4.16 -21.66
C SER A 271 -20.62 -3.08 -22.72
N LYS A 272 -21.27 -1.91 -22.60
CA LYS A 272 -21.08 -0.75 -23.49
C LYS A 272 -20.43 0.43 -22.78
N PHE A 273 -20.74 0.64 -21.51
CA PHE A 273 -20.23 1.76 -20.71
C PHE A 273 -18.74 1.59 -20.39
N PHE A 274 -18.30 0.38 -20.04
CA PHE A 274 -16.91 0.15 -19.64
C PHE A 274 -15.91 0.37 -20.80
N PRO A 275 -16.13 -0.14 -22.02
CA PRO A 275 -15.29 0.22 -23.17
C PRO A 275 -15.34 1.71 -23.51
N ALA A 276 -16.48 2.39 -23.30
CA ALA A 276 -16.63 3.82 -23.61
C ALA A 276 -15.78 4.73 -22.69
N ILE A 277 -15.62 4.35 -21.42
CA ILE A 277 -14.77 5.10 -20.48
C ILE A 277 -13.28 4.75 -20.59
N GLN A 278 -12.94 3.62 -21.23
CA GLN A 278 -11.56 3.20 -21.46
C GLN A 278 -10.99 3.90 -22.71
N GLY A 279 -10.11 4.88 -22.50
CA GLY A 279 -9.46 5.62 -23.59
C GLY A 279 -9.28 7.13 -23.37
N ASN A 280 -9.52 7.65 -22.16
CA ASN A 280 -9.51 9.09 -21.84
C ASN A 280 -10.51 9.94 -22.69
N GLU A 281 -11.43 9.30 -23.40
CA GLU A 281 -12.50 9.94 -24.18
C GLU A 281 -13.89 9.73 -23.54
N GLY A 282 -13.99 9.49 -22.22
CA GLY A 282 -15.28 9.42 -21.56
C GLY A 282 -16.08 10.71 -21.81
N ARG A 283 -17.21 10.61 -22.51
CA ARG A 283 -18.05 11.76 -22.88
C ARG A 283 -19.25 11.82 -21.97
N ALA A 284 -19.74 13.03 -21.68
CA ALA A 284 -21.00 13.22 -20.97
C ALA A 284 -22.19 12.49 -21.65
N SER A 285 -22.12 12.25 -22.97
CA SER A 285 -23.10 11.45 -23.72
C SER A 285 -23.19 10.00 -23.27
N ASP A 286 -22.15 9.44 -22.65
CA ASP A 286 -22.12 8.04 -22.19
C ASP A 286 -23.05 7.82 -20.98
N LEU A 287 -23.47 8.90 -20.31
CA LEU A 287 -24.55 8.87 -19.32
C LEU A 287 -25.89 8.41 -19.91
N LEU A 288 -26.09 8.51 -21.24
CA LEU A 288 -27.28 7.99 -21.90
C LEU A 288 -27.39 6.46 -21.75
N LEU A 289 -26.27 5.75 -21.66
CA LEU A 289 -26.25 4.30 -21.39
C LEU A 289 -26.79 3.98 -19.99
N ILE A 290 -26.56 4.86 -19.02
CA ILE A 290 -27.09 4.73 -17.67
C ILE A 290 -28.61 4.90 -17.67
N LEU A 291 -29.14 5.85 -18.44
CA LEU A 291 -30.60 6.03 -18.60
C LEU A 291 -31.27 4.77 -19.18
N LEU A 292 -30.61 4.08 -20.12
CA LEU A 292 -31.09 2.79 -20.64
C LEU A 292 -31.14 1.72 -19.54
N GLY A 293 -30.11 1.66 -18.68
CA GLY A 293 -30.12 0.79 -17.50
C GLY A 293 -31.26 1.12 -16.53
N LEU A 294 -31.52 2.41 -16.28
CA LEU A 294 -32.65 2.82 -15.44
C LEU A 294 -33.99 2.37 -16.02
N LEU A 295 -34.17 2.43 -17.35
CA LEU A 295 -35.37 1.91 -18.01
C LEU A 295 -35.51 0.39 -17.80
N ILE A 296 -34.42 -0.37 -17.91
CA ILE A 296 -34.42 -1.83 -17.66
C ILE A 296 -34.78 -2.13 -16.20
N VAL A 297 -34.24 -1.36 -15.24
CA VAL A 297 -34.60 -1.46 -13.81
C VAL A 297 -36.10 -1.20 -13.60
N LEU A 298 -36.68 -0.19 -14.25
CA LEU A 298 -38.10 0.11 -14.16
C LEU A 298 -38.96 -1.03 -14.75
N ILE A 299 -38.55 -1.60 -15.89
CA ILE A 299 -39.21 -2.77 -16.49
C ILE A 299 -39.15 -3.97 -15.55
N GLY A 300 -37.98 -4.27 -14.98
CA GLY A 300 -37.81 -5.32 -13.96
C GLY A 300 -38.71 -5.09 -12.75
N GLN A 301 -38.81 -3.86 -12.26
CA GLN A 301 -39.70 -3.52 -11.15
C GLN A 301 -41.18 -3.74 -11.51
N LEU A 302 -41.63 -3.37 -12.72
CA LEU A 302 -43.00 -3.61 -13.18
C LEU A 302 -43.30 -5.10 -13.36
N LEU A 303 -42.32 -5.87 -13.86
CA LEU A 303 -42.42 -7.33 -13.96
C LEU A 303 -42.58 -7.97 -12.58
N TRP A 304 -41.84 -7.52 -11.56
CA TRP A 304 -42.04 -7.98 -10.18
C TRP A 304 -43.46 -7.73 -9.68
N GLN A 305 -44.00 -6.54 -9.91
CA GLN A 305 -45.38 -6.19 -9.49
C GLN A 305 -46.40 -7.14 -10.16
N GLY A 306 -46.18 -7.50 -11.43
CA GLY A 306 -46.98 -8.52 -12.13
C GLY A 306 -46.84 -9.92 -11.54
N LEU A 307 -45.61 -10.36 -11.23
CA LEU A 307 -45.33 -11.66 -10.60
C LEU A 307 -45.93 -11.76 -9.19
N GLU A 308 -45.86 -10.68 -8.41
CA GLU A 308 -46.44 -10.62 -7.07
C GLU A 308 -47.98 -10.71 -7.13
N ALA A 309 -48.61 -10.02 -8.09
CA ALA A 309 -50.05 -10.14 -8.34
C ALA A 309 -50.44 -11.56 -8.78
N LEU A 310 -49.62 -12.23 -9.59
CA LEU A 310 -49.83 -13.61 -10.03
C LEU A 310 -49.70 -14.60 -8.86
N PHE A 311 -48.68 -14.43 -8.01
CA PHE A 311 -48.47 -15.23 -6.80
C PHE A 311 -49.68 -15.14 -5.86
N ARG A 312 -50.17 -13.92 -5.60
CA ARG A 312 -51.37 -13.72 -4.76
C ARG A 312 -52.61 -14.42 -5.30
N ARG A 313 -52.70 -14.67 -6.61
CA ARG A 313 -53.85 -15.33 -7.26
C ARG A 313 -53.71 -16.85 -7.42
N LYS A 314 -52.50 -17.35 -7.70
CA LYS A 314 -52.27 -18.74 -8.15
C LYS A 314 -51.20 -19.52 -7.36
N GLY A 315 -50.61 -18.92 -6.33
CA GLY A 315 -49.67 -19.58 -5.40
C GLY A 315 -48.23 -19.71 -5.89
N LEU A 316 -47.39 -20.32 -5.04
CA LEU A 316 -45.93 -20.43 -5.20
C LEU A 316 -45.45 -21.18 -6.46
N PRO A 317 -46.07 -22.30 -6.90
CA PRO A 317 -45.56 -23.08 -8.03
C PRO A 317 -45.52 -22.31 -9.35
N LEU A 318 -46.52 -21.45 -9.60
CA LEU A 318 -46.58 -20.66 -10.83
C LEU A 318 -45.59 -19.49 -10.80
N LEU A 319 -45.37 -18.85 -9.64
CA LEU A 319 -44.32 -17.84 -9.48
C LEU A 319 -42.94 -18.43 -9.75
N VAL A 320 -42.64 -19.60 -9.19
CA VAL A 320 -41.37 -20.29 -9.42
C VAL A 320 -41.25 -20.68 -10.90
N GLY A 321 -42.31 -21.23 -11.51
CA GLY A 321 -42.32 -21.55 -12.94
C GLY A 321 -42.10 -20.34 -13.84
N SER A 322 -42.70 -19.19 -13.53
CA SER A 322 -42.48 -17.93 -14.26
C SER A 322 -41.08 -17.36 -14.06
N LEU A 323 -40.50 -17.47 -12.87
CA LEU A 323 -39.13 -17.05 -12.60
C LEU A 323 -38.12 -17.94 -13.35
N VAL A 324 -38.31 -19.26 -13.32
CA VAL A 324 -37.48 -20.21 -14.08
C VAL A 324 -37.60 -19.94 -15.57
N LEU A 325 -38.82 -19.69 -16.09
CA LEU A 325 -39.02 -19.32 -17.50
C LEU A 325 -38.31 -18.00 -17.85
N LEU A 326 -38.37 -16.98 -16.99
CA LEU A 326 -37.65 -15.72 -17.20
C LEU A 326 -36.12 -15.91 -17.17
N CYS A 327 -35.60 -16.75 -16.27
CA CYS A 327 -34.20 -17.13 -16.27
C CYS A 327 -33.80 -17.88 -17.54
N VAL A 328 -34.64 -18.82 -18.02
CA VAL A 328 -34.40 -19.56 -19.27
C VAL A 328 -34.50 -18.67 -20.50
N ILE A 329 -35.43 -17.71 -20.55
CA ILE A 329 -35.53 -16.71 -21.62
C ILE A 329 -34.35 -15.74 -21.56
N GLY A 330 -33.91 -15.33 -20.36
CA GLY A 330 -32.74 -14.48 -20.18
C GLY A 330 -31.44 -15.15 -20.62
N ILE A 331 -31.24 -16.41 -20.21
CA ILE A 331 -30.11 -17.25 -20.64
C ILE A 331 -30.24 -17.58 -22.13
N GLY A 332 -31.43 -17.95 -22.60
CA GLY A 332 -31.72 -18.24 -24.00
C GLY A 332 -31.47 -17.03 -24.91
N GLY A 333 -31.89 -15.83 -24.51
CA GLY A 333 -31.63 -14.58 -25.24
C GLY A 333 -30.15 -14.16 -25.22
N LEU A 334 -29.36 -14.62 -24.24
CA LEU A 334 -27.90 -14.45 -24.23
C LEU A 334 -27.19 -15.35 -25.26
N PHE A 335 -27.81 -16.46 -25.69
CA PHE A 335 -27.21 -17.46 -26.60
C PHE A 335 -27.91 -17.57 -27.96
N TRP A 336 -29.18 -17.15 -28.10
CA TRP A 336 -30.05 -17.38 -29.26
C TRP A 336 -30.76 -16.09 -29.69
N ALA A 337 -30.05 -15.22 -30.41
CA ALA A 337 -30.66 -14.29 -31.33
C ALA A 337 -30.42 -14.81 -32.76
N PRO A 338 -31.32 -15.62 -33.34
CA PRO A 338 -31.14 -16.12 -34.69
C PRO A 338 -31.52 -15.02 -35.69
N GLY A 339 -30.53 -14.51 -36.44
CA GLY A 339 -30.78 -13.83 -37.72
C GLY A 339 -30.40 -12.35 -37.87
N SER A 340 -29.45 -11.82 -37.11
CA SER A 340 -28.82 -10.52 -37.44
C SER A 340 -27.31 -10.63 -37.34
N ASP A 341 -26.58 -9.84 -38.14
CA ASP A 341 -25.13 -9.60 -38.02
C ASP A 341 -24.74 -8.92 -36.68
N ALA A 342 -25.58 -9.05 -35.65
CA ALA A 342 -25.30 -8.62 -34.30
C ALA A 342 -24.42 -9.67 -33.64
N GLU A 343 -23.18 -9.30 -33.32
CA GLU A 343 -22.30 -10.08 -32.46
C GLU A 343 -23.06 -10.61 -31.23
N PRO A 344 -22.72 -11.83 -30.74
CA PRO A 344 -23.35 -12.36 -29.54
C PRO A 344 -23.33 -11.30 -28.42
N LEU A 345 -24.47 -11.12 -27.74
CA LEU A 345 -24.64 -10.15 -26.64
C LEU A 345 -23.53 -10.27 -25.59
N LEU A 346 -22.94 -11.45 -25.45
CA LEU A 346 -21.64 -11.69 -24.85
C LEU A 346 -20.50 -11.32 -25.82
N ASN A 347 -20.17 -10.03 -25.88
CA ASN A 347 -18.95 -9.53 -26.50
C ASN A 347 -17.71 -10.27 -25.92
N GLU A 348 -16.61 -10.33 -26.66
CA GLU A 348 -15.29 -10.80 -26.20
C GLU A 348 -14.89 -10.20 -24.83
N SER A 349 -15.34 -8.98 -24.54
CA SER A 349 -15.15 -8.32 -23.23
C SER A 349 -15.77 -9.09 -22.05
N VAL A 350 -16.97 -9.65 -22.18
CA VAL A 350 -17.62 -10.41 -21.09
C VAL A 350 -17.03 -11.81 -20.95
N LYS A 351 -16.65 -12.44 -22.08
CA LYS A 351 -15.94 -13.72 -22.07
C LYS A 351 -14.55 -13.60 -21.44
N ASN A 352 -13.81 -12.54 -21.76
CA ASN A 352 -12.49 -12.24 -21.18
C ASN A 352 -12.58 -11.96 -19.67
N GLU A 353 -13.67 -11.36 -19.21
CA GLU A 353 -13.91 -11.15 -17.78
C GLU A 353 -14.27 -12.49 -17.09
N LEU A 354 -15.06 -13.35 -17.72
CA LEU A 354 -15.35 -14.71 -17.27
C LEU A 354 -14.10 -15.60 -17.17
N THR A 355 -13.18 -15.53 -18.13
CA THR A 355 -11.90 -16.25 -18.06
C THR A 355 -10.99 -15.66 -16.98
N ARG A 356 -10.93 -14.32 -16.83
CA ARG A 356 -10.23 -13.68 -15.70
C ARG A 356 -10.77 -14.14 -14.34
N PHE A 357 -12.07 -14.42 -14.19
CA PHE A 357 -12.63 -14.93 -12.95
C PHE A 357 -12.13 -16.33 -12.54
N THR A 358 -11.69 -17.15 -13.50
CA THR A 358 -11.24 -18.52 -13.24
C THR A 358 -9.72 -18.65 -13.20
N ASP A 359 -9.00 -17.55 -13.48
CA ASP A 359 -7.55 -17.52 -13.42
C ASP A 359 -7.05 -17.15 -12.01
N PHE A 360 -6.70 -18.19 -11.26
CA PHE A 360 -6.08 -18.09 -9.92
C PHE A 360 -4.54 -18.02 -9.98
N THR A 361 -3.95 -17.95 -11.17
CA THR A 361 -2.48 -17.84 -11.35
C THR A 361 -1.98 -16.40 -11.35
N ASP A 362 -2.89 -15.42 -11.21
CA ASP A 362 -2.57 -13.99 -11.11
C ASP A 362 -1.52 -13.70 -10.03
N THR A 363 -0.59 -12.82 -10.38
CA THR A 363 0.52 -12.34 -9.52
C THR A 363 0.05 -11.78 -8.17
N SER A 364 -1.20 -11.32 -8.08
CA SER A 364 -1.81 -10.79 -6.85
C SER A 364 -2.07 -11.86 -5.78
N TRP A 365 -2.47 -13.09 -6.16
CA TRP A 365 -2.74 -14.16 -5.20
C TRP A 365 -1.47 -14.81 -4.67
N VAL A 366 -0.49 -15.03 -5.56
CA VAL A 366 0.83 -15.56 -5.18
C VAL A 366 1.52 -14.61 -4.19
N SER A 367 1.41 -13.29 -4.39
CA SER A 367 1.98 -12.28 -3.47
C SER A 367 1.32 -12.30 -2.09
N ARG A 368 0.00 -12.54 -2.00
CA ARG A 368 -0.72 -12.63 -0.70
C ARG A 368 -0.27 -13.82 0.15
N ALA A 369 0.06 -14.95 -0.46
CA ALA A 369 0.59 -16.11 0.27
C ALA A 369 1.95 -15.79 0.91
N ASP A 370 2.82 -15.09 0.18
CA ASP A 370 4.10 -14.61 0.70
C ASP A 370 3.92 -13.62 1.85
N PHE A 371 2.97 -12.68 1.73
CA PHE A 371 2.68 -11.72 2.82
C PHE A 371 2.22 -12.42 4.09
N ASN A 372 1.35 -13.43 3.99
CA ASN A 372 0.92 -14.22 5.15
C ASN A 372 2.08 -15.02 5.78
N ARG A 373 3.00 -15.54 4.96
CA ARG A 373 4.19 -16.25 5.46
C ARG A 373 5.14 -15.31 6.20
N TRP A 374 5.37 -14.09 5.70
CA TRP A 374 6.16 -13.08 6.40
C TRP A 374 5.46 -12.62 7.68
N GLY A 375 4.13 -12.43 7.65
CA GLY A 375 3.33 -12.10 8.83
C GLY A 375 3.44 -13.18 9.91
N TRP A 376 3.36 -14.45 9.52
CA TRP A 376 3.59 -15.57 10.41
C TRP A 376 4.99 -15.58 11.02
N ALA A 377 6.01 -15.18 10.25
CA ALA A 377 7.38 -15.07 10.76
C ALA A 377 7.49 -13.98 11.84
N ILE A 378 6.89 -12.80 11.61
CA ILE A 378 6.81 -11.71 12.60
C ILE A 378 6.07 -12.16 13.87
N VAL A 379 4.95 -12.88 13.72
CA VAL A 379 4.16 -13.39 14.85
C VAL A 379 4.97 -14.34 15.74
N LYS A 380 5.85 -15.17 15.17
CA LYS A 380 6.72 -16.06 15.96
C LYS A 380 7.69 -15.28 16.84
N ASP A 381 8.13 -14.11 16.40
CA ASP A 381 9.05 -13.25 17.13
C ASP A 381 8.30 -12.35 18.14
N HIS A 382 7.03 -12.03 17.88
CA HIS A 382 6.17 -11.18 18.72
C HIS A 382 4.80 -11.79 19.08
N PRO A 383 4.71 -12.97 19.72
CA PRO A 383 3.48 -13.77 19.72
C PRO A 383 2.35 -13.28 20.63
N ILE A 384 2.63 -12.64 21.76
CA ILE A 384 1.61 -12.37 22.80
C ILE A 384 0.86 -11.08 22.55
N ILE A 385 1.57 -9.94 22.59
CA ILE A 385 1.01 -8.58 22.47
C ILE A 385 1.25 -7.94 21.09
N GLY A 386 1.97 -8.63 20.20
CA GLY A 386 2.29 -8.14 18.86
C GLY A 386 3.36 -7.06 18.84
N THR A 387 3.48 -6.41 17.69
CA THR A 387 4.49 -5.39 17.37
C THR A 387 3.98 -3.95 17.55
N GLY A 388 2.74 -3.78 17.98
CA GLY A 388 2.00 -2.51 17.86
C GLY A 388 1.48 -2.29 16.45
N ALA A 389 0.45 -1.45 16.33
CA ALA A 389 -0.10 -1.06 15.02
C ALA A 389 0.96 -0.37 14.14
N GLY A 390 0.95 -0.64 12.84
CA GLY A 390 2.02 -0.21 11.92
C GLY A 390 3.29 -1.07 11.97
N GLY A 391 3.39 -2.01 12.92
CA GLY A 391 4.55 -2.90 13.04
C GLY A 391 4.76 -3.82 11.85
N TRP A 392 3.71 -4.14 11.08
CA TRP A 392 3.86 -4.79 9.77
C TRP A 392 4.79 -3.99 8.85
N ASN A 393 4.45 -2.73 8.55
CA ASN A 393 5.19 -1.87 7.62
C ASN A 393 6.64 -1.65 8.10
N ALA A 394 6.82 -1.51 9.43
CA ALA A 394 8.13 -1.38 10.05
C ALA A 394 9.04 -2.61 9.88
N LEU A 395 8.48 -3.83 9.87
CA LEU A 395 9.25 -5.05 10.00
C LEU A 395 9.29 -5.94 8.76
N TYR A 396 8.23 -6.00 7.95
CA TYR A 396 8.07 -7.06 6.96
C TYR A 396 9.24 -7.15 5.96
N HIS A 397 9.87 -6.02 5.65
CA HIS A 397 11.05 -5.95 4.78
C HIS A 397 12.25 -6.77 5.28
N GLN A 398 12.32 -7.06 6.58
CA GLN A 398 13.35 -7.92 7.19
C GLN A 398 13.03 -9.41 7.05
N TYR A 399 11.75 -9.73 6.85
CA TYR A 399 11.23 -11.09 6.74
C TYR A 399 10.94 -11.52 5.30
N GLN A 400 10.89 -10.56 4.36
CA GLN A 400 10.79 -10.86 2.95
C GLN A 400 12.03 -11.60 2.45
N ASP A 401 11.87 -12.34 1.36
CA ASP A 401 12.94 -13.09 0.68
C ASP A 401 13.14 -12.65 -0.78
N TYR A 402 12.52 -11.54 -1.16
CA TYR A 402 12.74 -10.79 -2.38
C TYR A 402 12.22 -9.37 -2.17
N GLN A 403 12.66 -8.41 -2.98
CA GLN A 403 12.21 -7.03 -2.83
C GLN A 403 10.73 -6.88 -3.22
N ALA A 404 9.88 -6.60 -2.24
CA ALA A 404 8.46 -6.32 -2.42
C ALA A 404 8.02 -5.08 -1.63
N TRP A 405 7.03 -4.36 -2.17
CA TRP A 405 6.46 -3.19 -1.52
C TRP A 405 4.98 -3.41 -1.23
N THR A 406 4.62 -3.36 0.05
CA THR A 406 3.24 -3.42 0.51
C THR A 406 3.09 -2.68 1.83
N THR A 407 2.01 -1.93 2.01
CA THR A 407 1.76 -1.22 3.27
C THR A 407 1.03 -2.08 4.30
N GLU A 408 0.39 -3.17 3.87
CA GLU A 408 -0.52 -3.99 4.68
C GLU A 408 -0.36 -5.49 4.33
N VAL A 409 -0.75 -6.39 5.22
CA VAL A 409 -0.64 -7.84 4.98
C VAL A 409 -1.57 -8.34 3.86
N HIS A 410 -2.63 -7.58 3.54
CA HIS A 410 -3.75 -8.05 2.69
C HIS A 410 -4.45 -9.30 3.26
N ASN A 411 -4.47 -9.40 4.59
CA ASN A 411 -5.31 -10.31 5.37
C ASN A 411 -5.47 -9.67 6.74
N HIS A 412 -6.66 -9.15 7.05
CA HIS A 412 -6.87 -8.40 8.27
C HIS A 412 -6.69 -9.26 9.53
N PHE A 413 -6.95 -10.57 9.48
CA PHE A 413 -6.72 -11.46 10.63
C PHE A 413 -5.23 -11.58 10.94
N MET A 414 -4.41 -11.72 9.90
CA MET A 414 -2.96 -11.72 10.04
C MET A 414 -2.43 -10.34 10.45
N GLN A 415 -3.02 -9.25 9.94
CA GLN A 415 -2.69 -7.88 10.37
C GLN A 415 -2.90 -7.73 11.88
N VAL A 416 -4.07 -8.11 12.39
CA VAL A 416 -4.37 -8.06 13.84
C VAL A 416 -3.41 -8.93 14.64
N TRP A 417 -3.03 -10.11 14.12
CA TRP A 417 -2.08 -10.99 14.80
C TRP A 417 -0.68 -10.39 14.89
N VAL A 418 -0.20 -9.77 13.81
CA VAL A 418 1.09 -9.06 13.79
C VAL A 418 1.04 -7.88 14.76
N GLU A 419 0.01 -7.04 14.69
CA GLU A 419 -0.04 -5.77 15.40
C GLU A 419 -0.39 -5.90 16.89
N ALA A 420 -1.35 -6.75 17.24
CA ALA A 420 -1.88 -6.88 18.60
C ALA A 420 -1.66 -8.28 19.20
N GLY A 421 -0.92 -9.14 18.51
CA GLY A 421 -0.53 -10.46 18.98
C GLY A 421 -1.70 -11.44 19.04
N THR A 422 -1.44 -12.58 19.67
CA THR A 422 -2.46 -13.63 19.87
C THR A 422 -3.62 -13.12 20.72
N LEU A 423 -3.38 -12.20 21.65
CA LEU A 423 -4.45 -11.58 22.45
C LEU A 423 -5.40 -10.76 21.56
N GLY A 424 -4.86 -9.92 20.68
CA GLY A 424 -5.65 -9.16 19.71
C GLY A 424 -6.44 -10.05 18.76
N LEU A 425 -5.80 -11.09 18.22
CA LEU A 425 -6.47 -12.05 17.34
C LEU A 425 -7.64 -12.76 18.05
N LEU A 426 -7.42 -13.24 19.28
CA LEU A 426 -8.48 -13.90 20.06
C LEU A 426 -9.63 -12.94 20.37
N ALA A 427 -9.34 -11.69 20.74
CA ALA A 427 -10.36 -10.67 20.94
C ALA A 427 -11.15 -10.41 19.65
N PHE A 428 -10.49 -10.30 18.50
CA PHE A 428 -11.14 -10.11 17.20
C PHE A 428 -12.01 -11.31 16.80
N LEU A 429 -11.52 -12.54 16.98
CA LEU A 429 -12.32 -13.76 16.75
C LEU A 429 -13.52 -13.83 17.69
N ALA A 430 -13.36 -13.40 18.95
CA ALA A 430 -14.46 -13.36 19.90
C ALA A 430 -15.56 -12.35 19.50
N ILE A 431 -15.22 -11.25 18.79
CA ILE A 431 -16.21 -10.34 18.20
C ILE A 431 -17.09 -11.11 17.21
N TRP A 432 -16.47 -11.82 16.26
CA TRP A 432 -17.18 -12.63 15.26
C TRP A 432 -18.04 -13.72 15.89
N ILE A 433 -17.50 -14.45 16.87
CA ILE A 433 -18.25 -15.50 17.58
C ILE A 433 -19.45 -14.90 18.31
N SER A 434 -19.25 -13.79 19.04
CA SER A 434 -20.34 -13.10 19.76
C SER A 434 -21.40 -12.53 18.82
N PHE A 435 -20.98 -11.95 17.69
CA PHE A 435 -21.84 -11.45 16.62
C PHE A 435 -22.70 -12.55 15.98
N ILE A 436 -22.09 -13.69 15.66
CA ILE A 436 -22.81 -14.85 15.11
C ILE A 436 -23.79 -15.42 16.14
N MET A 437 -23.37 -15.56 17.40
CA MET A 437 -24.23 -16.07 18.46
C MET A 437 -25.45 -15.18 18.70
N ILE A 438 -25.28 -13.86 18.75
CA ILE A 438 -26.42 -12.94 18.93
C ILE A 438 -27.35 -13.00 17.72
N ALA A 439 -26.83 -13.04 16.49
CA ALA A 439 -27.65 -13.18 15.28
C ALA A 439 -28.49 -14.47 15.28
N ILE A 440 -27.88 -15.61 15.63
CA ILE A 440 -28.58 -16.90 15.69
C ILE A 440 -29.67 -16.91 16.77
N ARG A 441 -29.38 -16.33 17.95
CA ARG A 441 -30.37 -16.26 19.05
C ARG A 441 -31.54 -15.35 18.68
N THR A 442 -31.27 -14.18 18.10
CA THR A 442 -32.30 -13.26 17.60
C THR A 442 -33.12 -13.92 16.49
N HIS A 443 -32.47 -14.64 15.58
CA HIS A 443 -33.17 -15.39 14.53
C HIS A 443 -34.18 -16.38 15.10
N ARG A 444 -33.76 -17.23 16.06
CA ARG A 444 -34.66 -18.21 16.71
C ARG A 444 -35.85 -17.51 17.36
N ARG A 445 -35.59 -16.41 18.08
CA ARG A 445 -36.63 -15.61 18.73
C ARG A 445 -37.65 -15.06 17.75
N LEU A 446 -37.18 -14.50 16.63
CA LEU A 446 -38.04 -13.95 15.58
C LEU A 446 -38.86 -15.04 14.87
N ILE A 447 -38.31 -16.25 14.71
CA ILE A 447 -39.08 -17.38 14.18
C ILE A 447 -40.20 -17.78 15.14
N GLU A 448 -39.92 -17.90 16.44
CA GLU A 448 -40.94 -18.17 17.47
C GLU A 448 -42.07 -17.13 17.44
N GLN A 449 -41.72 -15.84 17.36
CA GLN A 449 -42.69 -14.74 17.27
C GLN A 449 -43.51 -14.79 15.98
N MET A 450 -42.87 -15.14 14.85
CA MET A 450 -43.56 -15.29 13.57
C MET A 450 -44.55 -16.46 13.59
N GLU A 451 -44.18 -17.60 14.21
CA GLU A 451 -45.07 -18.74 14.44
C GLU A 451 -46.21 -18.39 15.41
N ALA A 452 -45.96 -17.53 16.39
CA ALA A 452 -46.96 -16.96 17.28
C ALA A 452 -47.87 -15.91 16.62
N GLY A 453 -47.64 -15.56 15.35
CA GLY A 453 -48.47 -14.64 14.57
C GLY A 453 -48.13 -13.15 14.74
N GLU A 454 -46.96 -12.81 15.28
CA GLU A 454 -46.52 -11.41 15.39
C GLU A 454 -46.21 -10.82 14.01
N ALA A 455 -46.96 -9.78 13.62
CA ALA A 455 -46.92 -9.23 12.26
C ALA A 455 -45.54 -8.63 11.88
N GLU A 456 -44.81 -8.06 12.83
CA GLU A 456 -43.54 -7.35 12.59
C GLU A 456 -42.33 -8.28 12.52
N ALA A 457 -42.42 -9.50 13.06
CA ALA A 457 -41.32 -10.45 13.16
C ALA A 457 -40.68 -10.77 11.80
N SER A 458 -41.49 -10.87 10.75
CA SER A 458 -41.02 -11.09 9.37
C SER A 458 -40.12 -9.95 8.85
N SER A 459 -40.46 -8.69 9.18
CA SER A 459 -39.69 -7.52 8.76
C SER A 459 -38.37 -7.41 9.53
N HIS A 460 -38.42 -7.67 10.84
CA HIS A 460 -37.23 -7.68 11.69
C HIS A 460 -36.25 -8.79 11.25
N LEU A 461 -36.77 -9.95 10.86
CA LEU A 461 -35.99 -11.06 10.34
C LEU A 461 -35.30 -10.74 9.01
N ILE A 462 -35.99 -10.05 8.09
CA ILE A 462 -35.39 -9.58 6.82
C ILE A 462 -34.22 -8.63 7.11
N MET A 463 -34.43 -7.66 8.00
CA MET A 463 -33.41 -6.66 8.36
C MET A 463 -32.20 -7.27 9.06
N LEU A 464 -32.44 -8.21 9.99
CA LEU A 464 -31.40 -8.98 10.67
C LEU A 464 -30.50 -9.69 9.67
N TRP A 465 -31.08 -10.48 8.76
CA TRP A 465 -30.30 -11.28 7.81
C TRP A 465 -29.62 -10.45 6.73
N GLY A 466 -30.22 -9.33 6.31
CA GLY A 466 -29.56 -8.38 5.41
C GLY A 466 -28.31 -7.76 6.01
N THR A 467 -28.42 -7.30 7.25
CA THR A 467 -27.31 -6.69 8.00
C THR A 467 -26.23 -7.73 8.33
N PHE A 468 -26.65 -8.92 8.76
CA PHE A 468 -25.77 -10.05 9.05
C PHE A 468 -25.03 -10.55 7.81
N ALA A 469 -25.72 -10.72 6.68
CA ALA A 469 -25.10 -11.15 5.43
C ALA A 469 -24.08 -10.14 4.92
N GLY A 470 -24.38 -8.84 4.96
CA GLY A 470 -23.43 -7.79 4.57
C GLY A 470 -22.17 -7.79 5.45
N ALA A 471 -22.33 -7.88 6.77
CA ALA A 471 -21.21 -7.90 7.71
C ALA A 471 -20.35 -9.17 7.56
N LEU A 472 -20.97 -10.35 7.46
CA LEU A 472 -20.25 -11.62 7.36
C LEU A 472 -19.54 -11.74 6.01
N ALA A 473 -20.15 -11.30 4.91
CA ALA A 473 -19.51 -11.28 3.60
C ALA A 473 -18.29 -10.34 3.57
N LEU A 474 -18.39 -9.17 4.18
CA LEU A 474 -17.26 -8.24 4.35
C LEU A 474 -16.14 -8.85 5.20
N GLY A 475 -16.48 -9.51 6.30
CA GLY A 475 -15.50 -10.19 7.17
C GLY A 475 -14.73 -11.29 6.45
N ILE A 476 -15.40 -12.08 5.62
CA ILE A 476 -14.78 -13.11 4.79
C ILE A 476 -13.87 -12.47 3.74
N HIS A 477 -14.30 -11.38 3.10
CA HIS A 477 -13.47 -10.65 2.14
C HIS A 477 -12.20 -10.07 2.78
N ALA A 478 -12.31 -9.52 3.99
CA ALA A 478 -11.19 -8.97 4.75
C ALA A 478 -10.15 -10.03 5.17
N ALA A 479 -10.44 -11.33 5.03
CA ALA A 479 -9.43 -12.39 5.19
C ALA A 479 -8.46 -12.48 3.99
N MET A 480 -8.79 -11.82 2.88
CA MET A 480 -8.03 -11.87 1.63
C MET A 480 -7.58 -10.49 1.15
N ASP A 481 -8.05 -9.42 1.77
CA ASP A 481 -7.68 -8.04 1.44
C ASP A 481 -7.55 -7.18 2.70
N PHE A 482 -7.07 -5.95 2.56
CA PHE A 482 -6.85 -5.00 3.66
C PHE A 482 -7.96 -3.95 3.80
N ASP A 483 -9.20 -4.25 3.38
CA ASP A 483 -10.28 -3.24 3.34
C ASP A 483 -10.49 -2.53 4.68
N LEU A 484 -10.33 -3.27 5.79
CA LEU A 484 -10.51 -2.78 7.15
C LEU A 484 -9.38 -1.84 7.63
N SER A 485 -8.28 -1.71 6.89
CA SER A 485 -7.27 -0.68 7.15
C SER A 485 -7.75 0.73 6.76
N LEU A 486 -8.80 0.84 5.91
CA LEU A 486 -9.53 2.09 5.70
C LEU A 486 -10.64 2.22 6.74
N SER A 487 -10.55 3.25 7.58
CA SER A 487 -11.42 3.45 8.73
C SER A 487 -12.91 3.54 8.37
N ALA A 488 -13.27 4.03 7.17
CA ALA A 488 -14.66 4.08 6.73
C ALA A 488 -15.32 2.69 6.63
N ILE A 489 -14.58 1.66 6.19
CA ILE A 489 -15.11 0.29 6.06
C ILE A 489 -15.15 -0.41 7.41
N SER A 490 -14.16 -0.16 8.27
CA SER A 490 -14.22 -0.58 9.67
C SER A 490 -15.41 0.04 10.39
N MET A 491 -15.68 1.34 10.21
CA MET A 491 -16.87 1.98 10.77
C MET A 491 -18.18 1.39 10.20
N LEU A 492 -18.24 1.06 8.91
CA LEU A 492 -19.37 0.34 8.33
C LEU A 492 -19.57 -1.01 9.03
N LEU A 493 -18.52 -1.83 9.15
CA LEU A 493 -18.62 -3.15 9.77
C LEU A 493 -19.06 -3.06 11.25
N TRP A 494 -18.46 -2.14 12.02
CA TRP A 494 -18.85 -1.89 13.41
C TRP A 494 -20.28 -1.35 13.51
N THR A 495 -20.75 -0.59 12.51
CA THR A 495 -22.15 -0.16 12.44
C THR A 495 -23.08 -1.37 12.27
N LEU A 496 -22.76 -2.30 11.37
CA LEU A 496 -23.55 -3.52 11.17
C LEU A 496 -23.54 -4.41 12.42
N PHE A 497 -22.41 -4.50 13.14
CA PHE A 497 -22.33 -5.17 14.44
C PHE A 497 -23.26 -4.51 15.48
N ALA A 498 -23.25 -3.18 15.58
CA ALA A 498 -24.08 -2.43 16.53
C ALA A 498 -25.58 -2.64 16.25
N LEU A 499 -25.97 -2.63 14.97
CA LEU A 499 -27.35 -2.85 14.55
C LEU A 499 -27.85 -4.24 14.94
N VAL A 500 -27.12 -5.30 14.61
CA VAL A 500 -27.50 -6.68 15.00
C VAL A 500 -27.55 -6.84 16.52
N ASN A 501 -26.61 -6.22 17.25
CA ASN A 501 -26.63 -6.21 18.71
C ASN A 501 -27.91 -5.57 19.28
N GLN A 502 -28.30 -4.41 18.73
CA GLN A 502 -29.50 -3.71 19.17
C GLN A 502 -30.78 -4.46 18.83
N MET A 503 -30.87 -5.09 17.66
CA MET A 503 -32.00 -5.96 17.31
C MET A 503 -32.18 -7.07 18.36
N GLY A 504 -31.09 -7.76 18.73
CA GLY A 504 -31.15 -8.79 19.77
C GLY A 504 -31.63 -8.24 21.12
N SER A 505 -31.20 -7.03 21.49
CA SER A 505 -31.63 -6.38 22.73
C SER A 505 -33.13 -6.05 22.72
N TRP A 506 -33.70 -5.59 21.60
CA TRP A 506 -35.12 -5.23 21.53
C TRP A 506 -36.04 -6.45 21.50
N GLU A 507 -35.60 -7.53 20.86
CA GLU A 507 -36.32 -8.81 20.83
C GLU A 507 -36.22 -9.61 22.15
N GLY A 508 -35.57 -9.02 23.16
CA GLY A 508 -35.49 -9.62 24.49
C GLY A 508 -34.55 -10.81 24.57
N VAL A 509 -33.54 -10.90 23.70
CA VAL A 509 -32.47 -11.91 23.80
C VAL A 509 -31.65 -11.62 25.04
N GLN A 510 -32.00 -12.27 26.15
CA GLN A 510 -31.27 -12.16 27.41
C GLN A 510 -29.90 -12.85 27.30
N THR A 511 -28.89 -12.22 27.89
CA THR A 511 -27.53 -12.76 28.00
C THR A 511 -27.10 -12.71 29.46
N ASP A 512 -26.53 -13.80 29.98
CA ASP A 512 -26.18 -13.96 31.40
C ASP A 512 -25.19 -12.89 31.91
N LEU A 513 -24.45 -12.23 31.00
CA LEU A 513 -23.50 -11.15 31.31
C LEU A 513 -24.16 -9.82 31.70
N GLN A 514 -25.49 -9.68 31.61
CA GLN A 514 -26.23 -8.51 32.09
C GLN A 514 -26.10 -8.26 33.63
N GLN A 515 -25.46 -9.17 34.36
CA GLN A 515 -25.30 -9.11 35.82
C GLN A 515 -23.98 -8.48 36.31
N LEU A 516 -22.99 -8.26 35.45
CA LEU A 516 -21.75 -7.54 35.80
C LEU A 516 -22.06 -6.05 35.94
N LYS A 517 -22.39 -5.61 37.17
CA LYS A 517 -22.69 -4.22 37.49
C LYS A 517 -21.47 -3.52 38.06
N LEU A 518 -20.81 -2.69 37.25
CA LEU A 518 -19.92 -1.68 37.78
C LEU A 518 -20.73 -0.58 38.50
N PRO A 519 -20.18 0.06 39.54
CA PRO A 519 -20.84 1.19 40.16
C PRO A 519 -20.90 2.36 39.16
N ALA A 520 -21.98 3.14 39.19
CA ALA A 520 -22.22 4.24 38.22
C ALA A 520 -21.04 5.23 38.08
N TRP A 521 -20.33 5.51 39.17
CA TRP A 521 -19.16 6.39 39.12
C TRP A 521 -18.01 5.80 38.29
N ALA A 522 -17.84 4.48 38.26
CA ALA A 522 -16.78 3.82 37.49
C ALA A 522 -17.08 3.90 35.98
N ASP A 523 -18.32 3.60 35.57
CA ASP A 523 -18.77 3.71 34.18
C ASP A 523 -18.61 5.14 33.64
N VAL A 524 -19.06 6.13 34.42
CA VAL A 524 -18.89 7.55 34.06
C VAL A 524 -17.42 7.93 34.02
N SER A 525 -16.59 7.42 34.94
CA SER A 525 -15.14 7.72 34.94
C SER A 525 -14.44 7.15 33.71
N ILE A 526 -14.76 5.91 33.33
CA ILE A 526 -14.23 5.29 32.11
C ILE A 526 -14.62 6.14 30.90
N ALA A 527 -15.90 6.50 30.78
CA ALA A 527 -16.37 7.34 29.70
C ALA A 527 -15.66 8.69 29.61
N VAL A 528 -15.48 9.36 30.75
CA VAL A 528 -14.75 10.63 30.83
C VAL A 528 -13.30 10.44 30.36
N VAL A 529 -12.62 9.38 30.79
CA VAL A 529 -11.26 9.07 30.33
C VAL A 529 -11.22 8.84 28.83
N LEU A 530 -12.11 8.02 28.27
CA LEU A 530 -12.15 7.74 26.82
C LEU A 530 -12.41 9.00 26.00
N ALA A 531 -13.34 9.85 26.46
CA ALA A 531 -13.64 11.13 25.83
C ALA A 531 -12.43 12.06 25.83
N PHE A 532 -11.75 12.21 26.97
CA PHE A 532 -10.55 13.03 27.07
C PHE A 532 -9.41 12.49 26.22
N VAL A 533 -9.17 11.17 26.26
CA VAL A 533 -8.13 10.53 25.45
C VAL A 533 -8.36 10.87 23.98
N ILE A 534 -9.53 10.57 23.41
CA ILE A 534 -9.73 10.74 21.97
C ILE A 534 -9.78 12.21 21.51
N ILE A 535 -10.31 13.11 22.33
CA ILE A 535 -10.41 14.54 21.99
C ILE A 535 -9.05 15.22 22.13
N ILE A 536 -8.34 14.98 23.24
CA ILE A 536 -7.04 15.61 23.48
C ILE A 536 -6.04 15.10 22.45
N THR A 537 -5.91 13.79 22.26
CA THR A 537 -4.96 13.25 21.26
C THR A 537 -5.35 13.65 19.84
N GLY A 538 -6.64 13.57 19.48
CA GLY A 538 -7.14 14.03 18.18
C GLY A 538 -6.83 15.50 17.92
N SER A 539 -7.02 16.36 18.92
CA SER A 539 -6.73 17.80 18.82
C SER A 539 -5.24 18.09 18.75
N CYS A 540 -4.42 17.41 19.56
CA CYS A 540 -2.97 17.51 19.55
C CYS A 540 -2.41 17.10 18.19
N TYR A 541 -2.83 15.95 17.65
CA TYR A 541 -2.34 15.44 16.36
C TYR A 541 -2.83 16.27 15.17
N ALA A 542 -4.09 16.71 15.15
CA ALA A 542 -4.58 17.64 14.13
C ALA A 542 -3.80 18.97 14.16
N SER A 543 -3.52 19.48 15.37
CA SER A 543 -2.74 20.70 15.56
C SER A 543 -1.26 20.53 15.21
N ALA A 544 -0.68 19.37 15.49
CA ALA A 544 0.70 19.02 15.14
C ALA A 544 0.86 18.95 13.62
N HIS A 545 -0.04 18.23 12.95
CA HIS A 545 -0.08 18.14 11.49
C HIS A 545 -0.25 19.52 10.85
N SER A 546 -1.21 20.33 11.32
CA SER A 546 -1.38 21.70 10.80
C SER A 546 -0.14 22.57 10.99
N ALA A 547 0.58 22.43 12.11
CA ALA A 547 1.84 23.13 12.34
C ALA A 547 2.92 22.64 11.37
N ALA A 548 3.07 21.32 11.17
CA ALA A 548 4.02 20.74 10.23
C ALA A 548 3.74 21.20 8.78
N THR A 549 2.47 21.24 8.34
CA THR A 549 2.11 21.75 7.00
C THR A 549 2.50 23.22 6.82
N ARG A 550 2.30 24.07 7.84
CA ARG A 550 2.74 25.48 7.78
C ARG A 550 4.27 25.59 7.74
N ALA A 551 4.96 24.72 8.46
CA ALA A 551 6.42 24.68 8.44
C ALA A 551 6.93 24.28 7.04
N ALA A 552 6.32 23.27 6.42
CA ALA A 552 6.63 22.85 5.06
C ALA A 552 6.36 23.96 4.02
N ASP A 553 5.25 24.70 4.14
CA ASP A 553 4.96 25.87 3.30
C ASP A 553 6.03 26.97 3.45
N HIS A 554 6.51 27.23 4.67
CA HIS A 554 7.63 28.15 4.90
C HIS A 554 8.96 27.63 4.30
N MET A 555 9.22 26.32 4.36
CA MET A 555 10.39 25.72 3.70
C MET A 555 10.32 25.81 2.18
N GLN A 556 9.12 25.67 1.60
CA GLN A 556 8.92 25.88 0.17
C GLN A 556 9.18 27.35 -0.21
N LYS A 557 8.64 28.31 0.56
CA LYS A 557 8.88 29.74 0.34
C LYS A 557 10.35 30.12 0.49
N LEU A 558 11.05 29.56 1.47
CA LEU A 558 12.50 29.71 1.64
C LEU A 558 13.27 29.37 0.34
N SER A 559 12.91 28.27 -0.32
CA SER A 559 13.55 27.83 -1.58
C SER A 559 13.28 28.77 -2.76
N GLN A 560 12.21 29.56 -2.71
CA GLN A 560 11.78 30.48 -3.77
C GLN A 560 12.26 31.92 -3.54
N SER A 561 12.50 32.30 -2.27
CA SER A 561 12.94 33.64 -1.90
C SER A 561 14.34 33.94 -2.42
N LYS A 562 14.49 35.09 -3.09
CA LYS A 562 15.80 35.63 -3.54
C LYS A 562 16.42 36.59 -2.53
N ASN A 563 15.63 37.11 -1.59
CA ASN A 563 16.07 38.05 -0.56
C ASN A 563 16.54 37.30 0.69
N GLN A 564 17.76 37.60 1.15
CA GLN A 564 18.35 36.98 2.32
C GLN A 564 17.56 37.23 3.62
N GLN A 565 16.94 38.41 3.77
CA GLN A 565 16.11 38.68 4.96
C GLN A 565 14.84 37.82 4.98
N GLU A 566 14.20 37.63 3.84
CA GLU A 566 13.02 36.75 3.71
C GLU A 566 13.39 35.29 3.94
N GLN A 567 14.55 34.86 3.45
CA GLN A 567 15.07 33.51 3.71
C GLN A 567 15.25 33.26 5.21
N VAL A 568 15.89 34.19 5.93
CA VAL A 568 16.07 34.05 7.39
C VAL A 568 14.72 34.01 8.12
N GLU A 569 13.76 34.84 7.73
CA GLU A 569 12.43 34.85 8.35
C GLU A 569 11.66 33.55 8.09
N HIS A 570 11.63 33.07 6.85
CA HIS A 570 10.98 31.80 6.52
C HIS A 570 11.62 30.62 7.23
N LEU A 571 12.95 30.59 7.35
CA LEU A 571 13.66 29.55 8.12
C LEU A 571 13.27 29.59 9.60
N ARG A 572 13.19 30.79 10.20
CA ARG A 572 12.77 30.98 11.59
C ARG A 572 11.33 30.52 11.82
N GLN A 573 10.41 30.88 10.94
CA GLN A 573 9.02 30.45 11.02
C GLN A 573 8.89 28.93 10.86
N ALA A 574 9.62 28.34 9.92
CA ALA A 574 9.65 26.88 9.74
C ALA A 574 10.11 26.16 11.02
N ALA A 575 11.21 26.62 11.65
CA ALA A 575 11.69 26.08 12.92
C ALA A 575 10.62 26.14 14.02
N LEU A 576 9.99 27.31 14.21
CA LEU A 576 8.98 27.51 15.24
C LEU A 576 7.75 26.61 15.05
N TYR A 577 7.31 26.41 13.81
CA TYR A 577 6.18 25.55 13.52
C TYR A 577 6.51 24.06 13.68
N TYR A 578 7.71 23.60 13.30
CA TYR A 578 8.12 22.21 13.57
C TYR A 578 8.39 21.95 15.05
N GLU A 579 8.93 22.91 15.81
CA GLU A 579 9.03 22.82 17.27
C GLU A 579 7.65 22.64 17.90
N LYS A 580 6.66 23.43 17.44
CA LYS A 580 5.27 23.29 17.87
C LYS A 580 4.71 21.91 17.50
N ALA A 581 4.93 21.44 16.27
CA ALA A 581 4.49 20.12 15.83
C ALA A 581 5.07 19.01 16.74
N ASN A 582 6.37 19.03 16.97
CA ASN A 582 7.07 18.06 17.82
C ASN A 582 6.64 18.13 19.30
N SER A 583 6.25 19.31 19.81
CA SER A 583 5.71 19.44 21.16
C SER A 583 4.31 18.83 21.34
N LEU A 584 3.53 18.80 20.27
CA LEU A 584 2.16 18.29 20.24
C LEU A 584 2.10 16.80 19.89
N ASP A 585 3.03 16.33 19.05
CA ASP A 585 3.27 14.93 18.77
C ASP A 585 4.76 14.60 18.87
N ASN A 586 5.17 14.18 20.07
CA ASN A 586 6.55 13.80 20.33
C ASN A 586 6.88 12.37 19.88
N ASN A 587 5.93 11.61 19.33
CA ASN A 587 6.18 10.24 18.84
C ASN A 587 6.28 10.15 17.32
N ASP A 588 6.13 11.27 16.61
CA ASP A 588 6.42 11.35 15.18
C ASP A 588 7.94 11.57 14.94
N ALA A 589 8.53 10.67 14.16
CA ALA A 589 9.96 10.70 13.81
C ALA A 589 10.25 11.62 12.62
N GLY A 590 9.28 11.79 11.72
CA GLY A 590 9.36 12.74 10.61
C GLY A 590 9.52 14.16 11.12
N TYR A 591 8.71 14.58 12.10
CA TYR A 591 8.83 15.93 12.70
C TYR A 591 10.20 16.19 13.32
N LYS A 592 10.84 15.16 13.91
CA LYS A 592 12.20 15.29 14.46
C LYS A 592 13.24 15.38 13.36
N ALA A 593 13.13 14.57 12.32
CA ALA A 593 14.03 14.60 11.19
C ALA A 593 13.94 15.95 10.44
N ASP A 594 12.74 16.47 10.23
CA ASP A 594 12.51 17.78 9.61
C ASP A 594 13.04 18.93 10.47
N LEU A 595 12.79 18.89 11.78
CA LEU A 595 13.35 19.88 12.71
C LEU A 595 14.88 19.82 12.76
N ALA A 596 15.46 18.62 12.76
CA ALA A 596 16.91 18.43 12.72
C ALA A 596 17.50 19.01 11.43
N ASN A 597 16.87 18.76 10.27
CA ASN A 597 17.27 19.33 8.99
C ASN A 597 17.25 20.86 8.98
N ILE A 598 16.24 21.49 9.60
CA ILE A 598 16.16 22.94 9.72
C ILE A 598 17.30 23.49 10.59
N TYR A 599 17.53 22.88 11.75
CA TYR A 599 18.65 23.29 12.60
C TYR A 599 20.01 23.06 11.95
N THR A 600 20.15 22.08 11.04
CA THR A 600 21.36 21.92 10.24
C THR A 600 21.63 23.14 9.36
N ILE A 601 20.61 23.74 8.72
CA ILE A 601 20.78 24.97 7.94
C ILE A 601 21.27 26.12 8.84
N VAL A 602 20.70 26.24 10.04
CA VAL A 602 21.11 27.25 11.02
C VAL A 602 22.55 27.01 11.51
N TYR A 603 22.91 25.75 11.74
CA TYR A 603 24.25 25.35 12.14
C TYR A 603 25.30 25.70 11.08
N GLU A 604 25.05 25.38 9.81
CA GLU A 604 25.94 25.69 8.69
C GLU A 604 26.21 27.20 8.60
N ALA A 605 25.17 28.02 8.75
CA ALA A 605 25.30 29.48 8.76
C ALA A 605 26.15 29.99 9.96
N GLN A 606 26.00 29.39 11.15
CA GLN A 606 26.78 29.74 12.33
C GLN A 606 28.25 29.33 12.21
N VAL A 607 28.54 28.15 11.62
CA VAL A 607 29.91 27.69 11.37
C VAL A 607 30.62 28.64 10.40
N GLN A 608 29.95 29.05 9.32
CA GLN A 608 30.50 30.02 8.36
C GLN A 608 30.84 31.37 9.02
N GLN A 609 30.05 31.79 10.01
CA GLN A 609 30.25 33.04 10.74
C GLN A 609 31.15 32.90 11.99
N GLN A 610 31.70 31.71 12.27
CA GLN A 610 32.43 31.40 13.51
C GLN A 610 31.65 31.79 14.77
N GLY A 611 30.32 31.62 14.74
CA GLY A 611 29.43 32.05 15.81
C GLY A 611 29.49 31.13 17.05
N PRO A 612 29.33 31.66 18.28
CA PRO A 612 29.41 30.87 19.51
C PRO A 612 28.25 29.89 19.68
N GLN A 613 27.19 30.00 18.86
CA GLN A 613 26.00 29.14 18.91
C GLN A 613 26.14 27.85 18.11
N ALA A 614 27.20 27.66 17.33
CA ALA A 614 27.36 26.46 16.50
C ALA A 614 27.41 25.16 17.33
N ALA A 615 28.15 25.15 18.44
CA ALA A 615 28.28 23.96 19.31
C ALA A 615 26.96 23.53 19.98
N PRO A 616 26.19 24.41 20.66
CA PRO A 616 24.92 24.02 21.27
C PRO A 616 23.86 23.60 20.23
N ILE A 617 23.83 24.23 19.06
CA ILE A 617 22.93 23.82 17.97
C ILE A 617 23.30 22.41 17.48
N ARG A 618 24.60 22.14 17.29
CA ARG A 618 25.07 20.80 16.90
C ARG A 618 24.63 19.74 17.91
N GLN A 619 24.76 20.01 19.20
CA GLN A 619 24.33 19.09 20.25
C GLN A 619 22.81 18.84 20.17
N ARG A 620 22.01 19.88 19.95
CA ARG A 620 20.56 19.75 19.79
C ARG A 620 20.17 18.91 18.58
N ILE A 621 20.90 19.04 17.47
CA ILE A 621 20.68 18.21 16.27
C ILE A 621 20.95 16.74 16.59
N ILE A 622 22.06 16.43 17.27
CA ILE A 622 22.39 15.05 17.68
C ILE A 622 21.31 14.46 18.58
N GLU A 623 20.77 15.24 19.52
CA GLU A 623 19.64 14.79 20.36
C GLU A 623 18.40 14.44 19.53
N LEU A 624 18.05 15.27 18.54
CA LEU A 624 16.90 15.00 17.65
C LEU A 624 17.13 13.75 16.79
N VAL A 625 18.35 13.56 16.28
CA VAL A 625 18.76 12.35 15.55
C VAL A 625 18.58 11.11 16.42
N GLN A 626 19.12 11.12 17.64
CA GLN A 626 19.02 9.99 18.57
C GLN A 626 17.56 9.70 18.98
N GLN A 627 16.75 10.75 19.17
CA GLN A 627 15.33 10.58 19.46
C GLN A 627 14.56 9.98 18.27
N GLY A 628 14.80 10.48 17.05
CA GLY A 628 14.19 9.96 15.82
C GLY A 628 14.54 8.49 15.58
N GLU A 629 15.82 8.15 15.75
CA GLU A 629 16.32 6.77 15.67
C GLU A 629 15.60 5.84 16.67
N LYS A 630 15.40 6.29 17.91
CA LYS A 630 14.78 5.47 18.96
C LYS A 630 13.30 5.19 18.69
N ILE A 631 12.55 6.15 18.16
CA ILE A 631 11.09 6.02 17.99
C ILE A 631 10.69 5.39 16.65
N ALA A 632 11.54 5.46 15.63
CA ALA A 632 11.30 4.83 14.33
C ALA A 632 12.54 4.06 13.85
N PRO A 633 12.99 3.03 14.58
CA PRO A 633 14.24 2.32 14.30
C PRO A 633 14.25 1.56 12.98
N TYR A 634 13.10 1.40 12.31
CA TYR A 634 12.99 0.69 11.03
C TYR A 634 12.35 1.52 9.92
N ASP A 635 12.21 2.84 10.11
CA ASP A 635 11.75 3.72 9.03
C ASP A 635 12.95 4.14 8.16
N THR A 636 13.05 3.57 6.96
CA THR A 636 14.15 3.86 6.03
C THR A 636 14.16 5.31 5.54
N LYS A 637 13.00 5.96 5.42
CA LYS A 637 12.91 7.36 4.97
C LYS A 637 13.44 8.30 6.05
N VAL A 638 13.01 8.09 7.29
CA VAL A 638 13.50 8.86 8.44
C VAL A 638 15.00 8.64 8.62
N ARG A 639 15.48 7.39 8.58
CA ARG A 639 16.91 7.10 8.71
C ARG A 639 17.75 7.72 7.62
N ASN A 640 17.31 7.69 6.36
CA ASN A 640 18.01 8.36 5.27
C ASN A 640 18.02 9.89 5.43
N SER A 641 16.93 10.48 5.93
CA SER A 641 16.91 11.91 6.27
C SER A 641 17.92 12.23 7.38
N LEU A 642 17.92 11.46 8.47
CA LEU A 642 18.84 11.64 9.59
C LEU A 642 20.30 11.38 9.19
N LEU A 643 20.56 10.44 8.27
CA LEU A 643 21.88 10.22 7.66
C LEU A 643 22.40 11.49 6.99
N ASN A 644 21.56 12.15 6.18
CA ASN A 644 21.90 13.41 5.53
C ASN A 644 22.16 14.52 6.57
N THR A 645 21.35 14.60 7.63
CA THR A 645 21.58 15.51 8.75
C THR A 645 22.96 15.27 9.39
N CYS A 646 23.29 14.03 9.72
CA CYS A 646 24.56 13.65 10.34
C CYS A 646 25.76 14.01 9.46
N ALA A 647 25.66 13.76 8.15
CA ALA A 647 26.71 14.08 7.19
C ALA A 647 27.02 15.58 7.15
N LYS A 648 25.98 16.44 7.17
CA LYS A 648 26.14 17.90 7.16
C LYS A 648 26.76 18.46 8.44
N ILE A 649 26.51 17.85 9.60
CA ILE A 649 27.10 18.28 10.87
C ILE A 649 28.44 17.59 11.21
N GLY A 650 28.93 16.73 10.32
CA GLY A 650 30.15 15.93 10.53
C GLY A 650 30.04 14.93 11.69
N ASP A 651 28.85 14.37 11.96
CA ASP A 651 28.67 13.30 12.94
C ASP A 651 28.90 11.93 12.28
N VAL A 652 30.18 11.51 12.20
CA VAL A 652 30.60 10.29 11.50
C VAL A 652 29.98 9.03 12.10
N GLU A 653 29.92 8.92 13.43
CA GLU A 653 29.27 7.77 14.08
C GLU A 653 27.76 7.77 13.83
N GLY A 654 27.13 8.95 13.87
CA GLY A 654 25.72 9.11 13.50
C GLY A 654 25.44 8.65 12.08
N MET A 655 26.28 9.03 11.10
CA MET A 655 26.15 8.58 9.72
C MET A 655 26.17 7.05 9.64
N ILE A 656 27.17 6.42 10.27
CA ILE A 656 27.31 4.96 10.28
C ILE A 656 26.06 4.29 10.87
N ARG A 657 25.60 4.73 12.05
CA ARG A 657 24.41 4.17 12.71
C ARG A 657 23.15 4.29 11.84
N GLN A 658 22.95 5.44 11.18
CA GLN A 658 21.76 5.62 10.34
C GLN A 658 21.81 4.78 9.06
N ALA A 659 22.99 4.68 8.41
CA ALA A 659 23.16 3.85 7.22
C ALA A 659 22.96 2.36 7.52
N GLU A 660 23.51 1.85 8.62
CA GLU A 660 23.29 0.47 9.06
C GLU A 660 21.84 0.21 9.42
N GLY A 661 21.21 1.11 10.17
CA GLY A 661 19.81 0.94 10.54
C GLY A 661 18.88 0.94 9.33
N ALA A 662 19.17 1.75 8.30
CA ALA A 662 18.40 1.75 7.05
C ALA A 662 18.56 0.43 6.29
N LEU A 663 19.78 -0.13 6.25
CA LEU A 663 20.04 -1.43 5.64
C LEU A 663 19.38 -2.57 6.42
N GLN A 664 19.46 -2.54 7.75
CA GLN A 664 18.81 -3.53 8.61
C GLN A 664 17.29 -3.51 8.44
N ALA A 665 16.70 -2.33 8.30
CA ALA A 665 15.26 -2.19 8.08
C ALA A 665 14.80 -2.77 6.74
N ASN A 666 15.61 -2.66 5.68
CA ASN A 666 15.28 -3.22 4.36
C ASN A 666 16.49 -3.87 3.67
N PRO A 667 16.83 -5.13 4.03
CA PRO A 667 18.04 -5.80 3.55
C PRO A 667 18.03 -6.19 2.07
N TYR A 668 16.86 -6.16 1.43
CA TYR A 668 16.70 -6.47 0.01
C TYR A 668 16.66 -5.23 -0.88
N GLN A 669 16.92 -4.04 -0.33
CA GLN A 669 17.00 -2.81 -1.10
C GLN A 669 18.46 -2.46 -1.44
N LYS A 670 18.83 -2.52 -2.74
CA LYS A 670 20.18 -2.18 -3.23
C LYS A 670 20.71 -0.84 -2.71
N ALA A 671 19.86 0.19 -2.69
CA ALA A 671 20.23 1.53 -2.22
C ALA A 671 20.77 1.56 -0.77
N GLY A 672 20.33 0.65 0.10
CA GLY A 672 20.82 0.56 1.48
C GLY A 672 22.31 0.18 1.55
N TYR A 673 22.75 -0.78 0.72
CA TYR A 673 24.15 -1.18 0.64
C TYR A 673 25.02 -0.07 0.08
N THR A 674 24.61 0.58 -1.01
CA THR A 674 25.33 1.71 -1.59
C THR A 674 25.49 2.86 -0.58
N ASN A 675 24.43 3.19 0.17
CA ASN A 675 24.50 4.21 1.23
C ASN A 675 25.48 3.82 2.35
N LEU A 676 25.48 2.55 2.78
CA LEU A 676 26.40 2.05 3.80
C LEU A 676 27.85 2.09 3.31
N ILE A 677 28.12 1.63 2.09
CA ILE A 677 29.46 1.62 1.48
C ILE A 677 29.99 3.06 1.37
N ASN A 678 29.18 3.98 0.83
CA ASN A 678 29.56 5.38 0.72
C ASN A 678 29.85 6.00 2.10
N THR A 679 29.06 5.64 3.10
CA THR A 679 29.23 6.15 4.47
C THR A 679 30.50 5.61 5.12
N LEU A 680 30.73 4.30 5.06
CA LEU A 680 31.92 3.67 5.63
C LEU A 680 33.20 4.12 4.93
N SER A 681 33.17 4.32 3.61
CA SER A 681 34.31 4.84 2.86
C SER A 681 34.68 6.25 3.30
N LYS A 682 33.69 7.16 3.41
CA LYS A 682 33.92 8.53 3.90
C LYS A 682 34.39 8.54 5.36
N ALA A 683 33.82 7.68 6.20
CA ALA A 683 34.24 7.55 7.59
C ALA A 683 35.69 7.05 7.70
N MET A 684 36.06 6.05 6.88
CA MET A 684 37.43 5.54 6.81
C MET A 684 38.42 6.66 6.43
N GLU A 685 38.11 7.43 5.38
CA GLU A 685 38.94 8.57 4.95
C GLU A 685 39.08 9.62 6.06
N TYR A 686 37.97 10.00 6.70
CA TYR A 686 37.96 10.93 7.82
C TYR A 686 38.87 10.46 8.97
N TYR A 687 38.76 9.19 9.37
CA TYR A 687 39.58 8.64 10.45
C TYR A 687 41.06 8.55 10.04
N GLN A 688 41.37 8.26 8.77
CA GLN A 688 42.75 8.28 8.28
C GLN A 688 43.38 9.67 8.33
N GLU A 689 42.66 10.69 7.86
CA GLU A 689 43.11 12.09 7.89
C GLU A 689 43.36 12.59 9.32
N ASN A 690 42.53 12.14 10.27
CA ASN A 690 42.65 12.47 11.70
C ASN A 690 43.62 11.54 12.47
N LYS A 691 44.36 10.66 11.78
CA LYS A 691 45.32 9.70 12.36
C LYS A 691 44.70 8.72 13.36
N GLN A 692 43.41 8.45 13.23
CA GLN A 692 42.62 7.51 14.01
C GLN A 692 42.61 6.12 13.34
N ILE A 693 43.77 5.46 13.36
CA ILE A 693 44.02 4.24 12.58
C ILE A 693 43.10 3.08 12.94
N ASP A 694 42.80 2.86 14.22
CA ASP A 694 41.93 1.76 14.68
C ASP A 694 40.50 1.89 14.14
N GLN A 695 39.96 3.12 14.12
CA GLN A 695 38.61 3.39 13.62
C GLN A 695 38.56 3.31 12.08
N ALA A 696 39.61 3.79 11.39
CA ALA A 696 39.74 3.60 9.96
C ALA A 696 39.80 2.11 9.57
N ARG A 697 40.53 1.31 10.36
CA ARG A 697 40.60 -0.14 10.19
C ARG A 697 39.24 -0.80 10.41
N GLU A 698 38.49 -0.40 11.42
CA GLU A 698 37.15 -0.92 11.66
C GLU A 698 36.21 -0.67 10.47
N CYS A 699 36.23 0.56 9.92
CA CYS A 699 35.47 0.90 8.71
C CYS A 699 35.88 0.03 7.51
N ALA A 700 37.18 -0.17 7.30
CA ALA A 700 37.70 -1.01 6.22
C ALA A 700 37.24 -2.48 6.36
N VAL A 701 37.32 -3.05 7.58
CA VAL A 701 36.82 -4.41 7.85
C VAL A 701 35.33 -4.54 7.57
N ARG A 702 34.53 -3.51 7.90
CA ARG A 702 33.09 -3.51 7.66
C ARG A 702 32.75 -3.38 6.18
N LEU A 703 33.48 -2.56 5.41
CA LEU A 703 33.35 -2.50 3.95
C LEU A 703 33.58 -3.87 3.30
N LEU A 704 34.64 -4.57 3.71
CA LEU A 704 34.96 -5.89 3.17
C LEU A 704 33.92 -6.97 3.51
N LYS A 705 33.11 -6.78 4.55
CA LYS A 705 32.02 -7.69 4.92
C LYS A 705 30.75 -7.48 4.10
N VAL A 706 30.60 -6.34 3.40
CA VAL A 706 29.38 -6.05 2.64
C VAL A 706 29.16 -7.06 1.50
N GLU A 707 30.22 -7.49 0.83
CA GLU A 707 30.12 -8.52 -0.23
C GLU A 707 29.57 -9.85 0.33
N GLU A 708 30.03 -10.26 1.51
CA GLU A 708 29.55 -11.47 2.19
C GLU A 708 28.08 -11.33 2.61
N GLN A 709 27.68 -10.16 3.11
CA GLN A 709 26.28 -9.88 3.45
C GLN A 709 25.36 -10.01 2.24
N ILE A 710 25.77 -9.47 1.09
CA ILE A 710 25.00 -9.59 -0.16
C ILE A 710 24.90 -11.04 -0.62
N GLU A 711 26.00 -11.78 -0.58
CA GLU A 711 26.01 -13.20 -0.93
C GLU A 711 25.05 -14.00 -0.03
N GLN A 712 25.10 -13.77 1.30
CA GLN A 712 24.20 -14.40 2.25
C GLN A 712 22.73 -14.06 1.98
N GLN A 713 22.41 -12.80 1.64
CA GLN A 713 21.02 -12.43 1.33
C GLN A 713 20.53 -13.04 0.01
N ASN A 714 21.39 -13.09 -1.03
CA ASN A 714 21.07 -13.75 -2.29
C ASN A 714 20.83 -15.25 -2.12
N GLN A 715 21.57 -15.91 -1.23
CA GLN A 715 21.34 -17.33 -0.90
C GLN A 715 19.99 -17.58 -0.21
N ARG A 716 19.42 -16.59 0.47
CA ARG A 716 18.10 -16.67 1.11
C ARG A 716 16.94 -16.40 0.15
N MET A 717 17.21 -15.89 -1.05
CA MET A 717 16.17 -15.59 -2.04
C MET A 717 15.55 -16.86 -2.62
N GLN A 718 14.24 -16.83 -2.85
CA GLN A 718 13.57 -17.92 -3.54
C GLN A 718 13.96 -17.95 -5.04
N PRO A 719 14.26 -19.13 -5.62
CA PRO A 719 14.57 -19.23 -7.04
C PRO A 719 13.45 -18.67 -7.93
N GLY A 720 13.82 -17.79 -8.86
CA GLY A 720 12.87 -17.19 -9.81
C GLY A 720 12.01 -16.05 -9.25
N LYS A 721 12.25 -15.59 -8.02
CA LYS A 721 11.54 -14.47 -7.38
C LYS A 721 12.48 -13.27 -7.20
N GLY A 722 12.24 -12.21 -7.98
CA GLY A 722 13.02 -10.97 -7.92
C GLY A 722 14.43 -11.09 -8.55
N GLU A 723 15.16 -9.98 -8.56
CA GLU A 723 16.54 -9.92 -9.05
C GLU A 723 17.54 -10.05 -7.88
N PRO A 724 18.64 -10.81 -8.05
CA PRO A 724 19.70 -10.87 -7.06
C PRO A 724 20.30 -9.49 -6.77
N LEU A 725 20.66 -9.25 -5.51
CA LEU A 725 21.40 -8.07 -5.11
C LEU A 725 22.79 -8.08 -5.74
N ALA A 726 23.13 -6.99 -6.42
CA ALA A 726 24.45 -6.77 -7.01
C ALA A 726 24.94 -5.36 -6.70
N LEU A 727 26.23 -5.25 -6.39
CA LEU A 727 26.91 -3.96 -6.17
C LEU A 727 27.20 -3.29 -7.51
N SER A 728 27.17 -1.96 -7.53
CA SER A 728 27.66 -1.21 -8.69
C SER A 728 29.18 -1.27 -8.78
N GLY A 729 29.75 -0.98 -9.95
CA GLY A 729 31.20 -0.79 -10.07
C GLY A 729 31.75 0.23 -9.04
N ALA A 730 31.06 1.37 -8.87
CA ALA A 730 31.48 2.42 -7.93
C ALA A 730 31.47 1.96 -6.46
N ASP A 731 30.65 0.98 -6.11
CA ASP A 731 30.65 0.34 -4.79
C ASP A 731 31.85 -0.61 -4.64
N LEU A 732 32.10 -1.43 -5.66
CA LEU A 732 33.24 -2.36 -5.71
C LEU A 732 34.58 -1.64 -5.64
N SER A 733 34.72 -0.47 -6.27
CA SER A 733 35.93 0.35 -6.20
C SER A 733 36.28 0.75 -4.75
N LYS A 734 35.27 1.19 -3.98
CA LYS A 734 35.47 1.58 -2.57
C LYS A 734 35.86 0.39 -1.71
N ILE A 735 35.27 -0.78 -1.96
CA ILE A 735 35.62 -2.04 -1.28
C ILE A 735 37.05 -2.46 -1.62
N ALA A 736 37.46 -2.35 -2.89
CA ALA A 736 38.82 -2.68 -3.31
C ALA A 736 39.87 -1.75 -2.69
N ARG A 737 39.56 -0.45 -2.56
CA ARG A 737 40.42 0.51 -1.83
C ARG A 737 40.56 0.12 -0.36
N ALA A 738 39.48 -0.29 0.30
CA ALA A 738 39.57 -0.83 1.66
C ALA A 738 40.43 -2.11 1.73
N ALA A 739 40.32 -3.01 0.76
CA ALA A 739 41.17 -4.22 0.67
C ALA A 739 42.66 -3.86 0.53
N TYR A 740 42.98 -2.91 -0.35
CA TYR A 740 44.34 -2.40 -0.54
C TYR A 740 44.92 -1.85 0.77
N LEU A 741 44.16 -1.00 1.46
CA LEU A 741 44.58 -0.38 2.72
C LEU A 741 44.75 -1.40 3.85
N MET A 742 44.02 -2.52 3.82
CA MET A 742 44.20 -3.64 4.75
C MET A 742 45.38 -4.55 4.38
N GLY A 743 46.03 -4.33 3.23
CA GLY A 743 47.12 -5.15 2.70
C GLY A 743 46.66 -6.40 1.94
N ASP A 744 45.37 -6.53 1.65
CA ASP A 744 44.80 -7.60 0.82
C ASP A 744 44.82 -7.20 -0.66
N TYR A 745 46.04 -7.10 -1.20
CA TYR A 745 46.27 -6.67 -2.59
C TYR A 745 45.66 -7.64 -3.60
N SER A 746 45.59 -8.94 -3.29
CA SER A 746 45.00 -9.95 -4.17
C SER A 746 43.51 -9.72 -4.36
N ARG A 747 42.79 -9.41 -3.28
CA ARG A 747 41.36 -9.08 -3.36
C ARG A 747 41.14 -7.78 -4.11
N ALA A 748 41.93 -6.74 -3.86
CA ALA A 748 41.84 -5.47 -4.57
C ALA A 748 41.97 -5.64 -6.09
N VAL A 749 42.99 -6.38 -6.56
CA VAL A 749 43.19 -6.70 -7.99
C VAL A 749 41.99 -7.47 -8.55
N LYS A 750 41.52 -8.51 -7.85
CA LYS A 750 40.39 -9.32 -8.31
C LYS A 750 39.11 -8.49 -8.48
N THR A 751 38.79 -7.64 -7.50
CA THR A 751 37.59 -6.80 -7.50
C THR A 751 37.63 -5.72 -8.57
N LEU A 752 38.82 -5.19 -8.89
CA LEU A 752 39.01 -4.10 -9.85
C LEU A 752 39.34 -4.56 -11.29
N ALA A 753 39.61 -5.85 -11.52
CA ALA A 753 39.88 -6.39 -12.85
C ALA A 753 38.83 -6.04 -13.93
N PRO A 754 37.52 -5.92 -13.63
CA PRO A 754 36.54 -5.44 -14.60
C PRO A 754 36.89 -4.06 -15.20
N TYR A 755 37.52 -3.17 -14.44
CA TYR A 755 37.90 -1.83 -14.90
C TYR A 755 39.03 -1.83 -15.94
N THR A 756 39.81 -2.91 -16.05
CA THR A 756 40.91 -3.01 -17.01
C THR A 756 40.47 -3.63 -18.33
N ASP A 757 39.58 -4.63 -18.27
CA ASP A 757 39.34 -5.52 -19.42
C ASP A 757 37.90 -5.45 -19.96
N ASN A 758 36.91 -5.29 -19.07
CA ASN A 758 35.48 -5.29 -19.43
C ASN A 758 34.62 -4.68 -18.32
N LEU A 759 34.22 -3.42 -18.47
CA LEU A 759 33.34 -2.71 -17.54
C LEU A 759 31.98 -3.38 -17.37
N LEU A 760 31.51 -4.07 -18.41
CA LEU A 760 30.24 -4.81 -18.32
C LEU A 760 30.32 -5.91 -17.25
N ALA A 761 31.51 -6.46 -16.98
CA ALA A 761 31.70 -7.47 -15.95
C ALA A 761 31.44 -6.96 -14.52
N ALA A 762 31.41 -5.63 -14.31
CA ALA A 762 31.04 -5.04 -13.03
C ALA A 762 29.52 -5.08 -12.78
N GLU A 763 28.70 -5.17 -13.83
CA GLU A 763 27.23 -5.17 -13.73
C GLU A 763 26.61 -6.51 -14.19
N PHE A 764 27.31 -7.30 -15.00
CA PHE A 764 26.90 -8.59 -15.53
C PHE A 764 28.02 -9.62 -15.44
N SER A 765 27.92 -10.53 -14.48
CA SER A 765 28.99 -11.48 -14.15
C SER A 765 29.27 -12.52 -15.25
N ASP A 766 28.25 -12.93 -16.03
CA ASP A 766 28.37 -13.96 -17.08
C ASP A 766 28.51 -13.36 -18.49
N TRP A 767 29.30 -12.30 -18.63
CA TRP A 767 29.52 -11.58 -19.90
C TRP A 767 30.20 -12.42 -21.00
N ASP A 768 30.78 -13.56 -20.65
CA ASP A 768 31.36 -14.60 -21.51
C ASP A 768 30.46 -15.85 -21.65
N PHE A 769 29.25 -15.79 -21.10
CA PHE A 769 28.17 -16.74 -21.33
C PHE A 769 28.51 -18.21 -21.03
N GLU A 770 29.20 -18.45 -19.93
CA GLU A 770 29.53 -19.81 -19.46
C GLU A 770 28.37 -20.49 -18.72
N ALA A 771 27.43 -19.72 -18.16
CA ALA A 771 26.35 -20.21 -17.30
C ALA A 771 24.93 -19.75 -17.70
N THR A 772 24.78 -18.85 -18.66
CA THR A 772 23.50 -18.26 -19.05
C THR A 772 22.53 -19.32 -19.59
N SER A 773 21.45 -19.56 -18.85
CA SER A 773 20.34 -20.39 -19.30
C SER A 773 19.01 -19.91 -18.75
N PHE A 774 18.02 -19.77 -19.62
CA PHE A 774 16.64 -19.46 -19.24
C PHE A 774 15.68 -19.90 -20.34
N GLU A 775 14.40 -20.02 -20.01
CA GLU A 775 13.35 -20.25 -20.99
C GLU A 775 12.11 -19.44 -20.59
N ASN A 776 11.67 -18.54 -21.46
CA ASN A 776 10.44 -17.78 -21.29
C ASN A 776 9.51 -17.97 -22.51
N GLU A 777 8.46 -17.16 -22.63
CA GLU A 777 7.51 -17.27 -23.74
C GLU A 777 8.10 -16.90 -25.10
N ASN A 778 9.10 -16.02 -25.11
CA ASN A 778 9.69 -15.42 -26.32
C ASN A 778 11.01 -16.09 -26.72
N TRP A 779 11.83 -16.46 -25.73
CA TRP A 779 13.22 -16.89 -25.91
C TRP A 779 13.57 -18.11 -25.07
N LYS A 780 14.45 -18.94 -25.61
CA LYS A 780 15.18 -19.98 -24.88
C LYS A 780 16.67 -19.73 -25.04
N ALA A 781 17.40 -19.70 -23.94
CA ALA A 781 18.85 -19.58 -23.89
C ALA A 781 19.46 -20.78 -23.16
N HIS A 782 20.53 -21.34 -23.70
CA HIS A 782 21.28 -22.40 -23.05
C HIS A 782 22.74 -22.42 -23.53
N VAL A 783 23.63 -22.85 -22.65
CA VAL A 783 25.07 -22.96 -22.94
C VAL A 783 25.31 -24.17 -23.84
N VAL A 784 26.10 -23.97 -24.91
CA VAL A 784 26.51 -25.00 -25.86
C VAL A 784 28.04 -25.06 -25.96
N HIS A 785 28.57 -26.25 -26.23
CA HIS A 785 29.98 -26.43 -26.51
C HIS A 785 30.27 -26.10 -27.98
N ASP A 786 31.12 -25.11 -28.24
CA ASP A 786 31.67 -24.80 -29.57
C ASP A 786 33.20 -24.62 -29.43
N PRO A 787 34.03 -25.55 -29.94
CA PRO A 787 35.48 -25.48 -29.79
C PRO A 787 36.14 -24.21 -30.35
N LYS A 788 35.43 -23.44 -31.19
CA LYS A 788 35.92 -22.18 -31.76
C LYS A 788 35.56 -20.95 -30.93
N ALA A 789 34.72 -21.10 -29.90
CA ALA A 789 34.43 -20.04 -28.93
C ALA A 789 35.64 -19.83 -28.01
N HIS A 790 35.75 -18.63 -27.40
CA HIS A 790 36.94 -18.19 -26.67
C HIS A 790 37.37 -19.16 -25.57
N LYS A 791 36.39 -19.69 -24.83
CA LYS A 791 36.59 -20.69 -23.77
C LYS A 791 36.01 -22.07 -24.12
N GLY A 792 35.78 -22.33 -25.41
CA GLY A 792 35.14 -23.54 -25.89
C GLY A 792 33.63 -23.64 -25.59
N LYS A 793 33.03 -22.65 -24.92
CA LYS A 793 31.59 -22.58 -24.64
C LYS A 793 31.03 -21.25 -25.14
N CYS A 794 29.74 -21.24 -25.46
CA CYS A 794 28.97 -20.04 -25.78
C CYS A 794 27.49 -20.26 -25.45
N VAL A 795 26.69 -19.20 -25.40
CA VAL A 795 25.23 -19.32 -25.25
C VAL A 795 24.56 -19.36 -26.63
N GLU A 796 23.54 -20.21 -26.78
CA GLU A 796 22.65 -20.25 -27.93
C GLU A 796 21.26 -19.73 -27.55
N PHE A 797 20.81 -18.69 -28.25
CA PHE A 797 19.48 -18.11 -28.13
C PHE A 797 18.57 -18.58 -29.25
N ILE A 798 17.35 -18.97 -28.90
CA ILE A 798 16.32 -19.49 -29.81
C ILE A 798 15.01 -18.71 -29.61
N ALA A 799 14.51 -18.10 -30.68
CA ALA A 799 13.21 -17.40 -30.67
C ALA A 799 12.04 -18.41 -30.72
N LYS A 800 11.14 -18.37 -29.73
CA LYS A 800 9.97 -19.26 -29.61
C LYS A 800 8.70 -18.70 -30.27
N LYS A 801 8.65 -17.39 -30.50
CA LYS A 801 7.58 -16.66 -31.18
C LYS A 801 8.20 -15.59 -32.09
N ASP A 802 7.43 -15.08 -33.03
CA ASP A 802 7.82 -13.91 -33.83
C ASP A 802 8.04 -12.71 -32.90
N GLN A 803 9.12 -11.98 -33.13
CA GLN A 803 9.51 -10.81 -32.36
C GLN A 803 9.32 -9.55 -33.23
N HIS A 804 8.88 -8.45 -32.62
CA HIS A 804 8.67 -7.17 -33.28
C HIS A 804 9.15 -6.01 -32.40
N GLY A 805 9.90 -5.05 -32.96
CA GLY A 805 10.26 -3.77 -32.32
C GLY A 805 11.18 -3.85 -31.09
N TRP A 806 12.48 -4.07 -31.30
CA TRP A 806 13.55 -4.12 -30.25
C TRP A 806 13.16 -4.73 -28.89
N PRO A 807 12.48 -5.90 -28.80
CA PRO A 807 12.23 -6.52 -27.52
C PRO A 807 13.55 -6.92 -26.85
N THR A 808 13.57 -6.80 -25.53
CA THR A 808 14.73 -7.23 -24.72
C THR A 808 14.79 -8.75 -24.69
N VAL A 809 15.90 -9.31 -25.16
CA VAL A 809 16.25 -10.73 -25.05
C VAL A 809 16.88 -11.01 -23.68
N LEU A 810 17.88 -10.20 -23.31
CA LEU A 810 18.62 -10.33 -22.06
C LEU A 810 19.05 -8.95 -21.56
N PRO A 811 18.68 -8.53 -20.34
CA PRO A 811 19.25 -7.34 -19.73
C PRO A 811 20.72 -7.58 -19.39
N LEU A 812 21.60 -6.64 -19.73
CA LEU A 812 23.05 -6.72 -19.45
C LEU A 812 23.45 -5.70 -18.38
N ALA A 813 23.03 -4.44 -18.50
CA ALA A 813 23.26 -3.42 -17.47
C ALA A 813 22.13 -2.39 -17.49
N GLU A 814 21.68 -1.91 -16.34
CA GLU A 814 20.60 -0.89 -16.30
C GLU A 814 21.09 0.54 -16.05
N GLY A 815 22.36 0.72 -15.69
CA GLY A 815 22.89 2.04 -15.37
C GLY A 815 24.40 2.02 -15.13
N MET A 816 25.14 1.42 -16.06
CA MET A 816 26.60 1.44 -16.06
C MET A 816 27.08 2.90 -16.10
N GLU A 817 27.96 3.28 -15.18
CA GLU A 817 28.48 4.65 -15.14
C GLU A 817 29.35 4.93 -16.36
N VAL A 818 29.11 6.08 -16.99
CA VAL A 818 29.85 6.58 -18.13
C VAL A 818 30.10 8.07 -17.96
N GLU A 819 31.01 8.64 -18.76
CA GLU A 819 31.34 10.06 -18.69
C GLU A 819 31.11 10.73 -20.03
N ALA A 820 30.46 11.89 -19.99
CA ALA A 820 30.24 12.75 -21.14
C ALA A 820 31.55 13.12 -21.85
N GLY A 821 31.53 13.14 -23.18
CA GLY A 821 32.69 13.44 -24.02
C GLY A 821 33.75 12.34 -24.05
N LYS A 822 33.50 11.16 -23.46
CA LYS A 822 34.40 10.00 -23.53
C LYS A 822 33.88 8.94 -24.49
N THR A 823 34.79 8.27 -25.17
CA THR A 823 34.50 7.19 -26.12
C THR A 823 34.57 5.82 -25.44
N TYR A 824 33.52 5.03 -25.62
CA TYR A 824 33.43 3.64 -25.16
C TYR A 824 33.37 2.70 -26.35
N VAL A 825 34.12 1.62 -26.29
CA VAL A 825 34.14 0.58 -27.31
C VAL A 825 33.36 -0.63 -26.81
N THR A 826 32.39 -1.07 -27.61
CA THR A 826 31.65 -2.31 -27.39
C THR A 826 32.12 -3.36 -28.39
N ALA A 827 32.58 -4.50 -27.91
CA ALA A 827 33.06 -5.62 -28.72
C ALA A 827 32.17 -6.85 -28.48
N VAL A 828 31.46 -7.28 -29.52
CA VAL A 828 30.55 -8.43 -29.49
C VAL A 828 31.08 -9.51 -30.41
N ARG A 829 31.31 -10.71 -29.86
CA ARG A 829 31.68 -11.88 -30.65
C ARG A 829 30.48 -12.81 -30.77
N TYR A 830 29.98 -12.99 -31.99
CA TYR A 830 28.71 -13.65 -32.26
C TYR A 830 28.78 -14.59 -33.46
N LYS A 831 27.77 -15.46 -33.59
CA LYS A 831 27.61 -16.38 -34.72
C LYS A 831 26.12 -16.58 -35.01
N ILE A 832 25.71 -16.30 -36.24
CA ILE A 832 24.31 -16.51 -36.66
C ILE A 832 24.13 -17.91 -37.23
N ILE A 833 23.15 -18.65 -36.72
CA ILE A 833 22.78 -19.98 -37.22
C ILE A 833 21.61 -19.85 -38.20
N SER A 834 20.52 -19.22 -37.76
CA SER A 834 19.35 -18.91 -38.57
C SER A 834 18.77 -17.56 -38.13
N CYS A 835 18.36 -16.72 -39.08
CA CYS A 835 17.65 -15.48 -38.82
C CYS A 835 16.84 -15.13 -40.06
N GLU A 836 15.54 -14.94 -39.89
CA GLU A 836 14.59 -14.60 -40.95
C GLU A 836 13.63 -13.51 -40.46
N ASN A 837 13.00 -12.81 -41.40
CA ASN A 837 12.11 -11.70 -41.09
C ASN A 837 10.75 -12.19 -40.56
N ALA A 838 10.26 -11.57 -39.49
CA ALA A 838 8.90 -11.81 -39.02
C ALA A 838 7.87 -11.17 -39.96
N ALA A 839 6.71 -11.82 -40.14
CA ALA A 839 5.64 -11.27 -40.96
C ALA A 839 5.14 -9.93 -40.36
N ASN A 840 5.01 -8.89 -41.19
CA ASN A 840 4.54 -7.54 -40.82
C ASN A 840 5.47 -6.73 -39.87
N GLY A 841 6.76 -7.07 -39.76
CA GLY A 841 7.73 -6.27 -39.00
C GLY A 841 8.15 -4.97 -39.68
N ALA A 842 8.12 -3.85 -38.95
CA ALA A 842 8.51 -2.52 -39.47
C ALA A 842 10.04 -2.34 -39.58
N GLU A 843 10.82 -3.03 -38.74
CA GLU A 843 12.28 -3.05 -38.75
C GLU A 843 12.77 -4.40 -39.28
N GLY A 844 13.77 -4.42 -40.16
CA GLY A 844 14.33 -5.66 -40.72
C GLY A 844 14.93 -6.59 -39.64
N PRO A 845 15.18 -7.87 -39.98
CA PRO A 845 15.72 -8.86 -39.04
C PRO A 845 17.16 -8.51 -38.64
N CYS A 846 17.31 -7.91 -37.46
CA CYS A 846 18.59 -7.51 -36.89
C CYS A 846 18.75 -8.02 -35.46
N ILE A 847 20.00 -8.12 -35.02
CA ILE A 847 20.37 -8.50 -33.65
C ILE A 847 21.39 -7.48 -33.18
N GLY A 848 21.22 -6.98 -31.97
CA GLY A 848 22.04 -5.89 -31.50
C GLY A 848 21.95 -5.62 -30.02
N LEU A 849 22.57 -4.51 -29.66
CA LEU A 849 22.48 -3.94 -28.34
C LEU A 849 21.59 -2.71 -28.42
N TRP A 850 20.63 -2.65 -27.51
CA TRP A 850 19.74 -1.53 -27.32
C TRP A 850 19.87 -1.02 -25.90
N GLY A 851 19.67 0.27 -25.71
CA GLY A 851 19.71 0.87 -24.39
C GLY A 851 19.42 2.36 -24.45
N SER A 852 19.66 3.01 -23.32
CA SER A 852 19.52 4.45 -23.16
C SER A 852 20.73 5.03 -22.46
N VAL A 853 21.12 6.24 -22.86
CA VAL A 853 21.95 7.11 -22.03
C VAL A 853 21.03 8.03 -21.24
N SER A 854 21.31 8.23 -19.96
CA SER A 854 20.48 9.05 -19.06
C SER A 854 21.34 9.98 -18.21
N GLY A 855 20.74 11.12 -17.83
CA GLY A 855 21.36 12.18 -17.04
C GLY A 855 20.34 12.90 -16.15
N ASP A 856 20.63 14.14 -15.76
CA ASP A 856 19.91 14.83 -14.67
C ASP A 856 18.41 15.06 -14.92
N ASN A 857 17.92 15.10 -16.16
CA ASN A 857 16.47 15.18 -16.47
C ASN A 857 16.03 14.58 -17.83
N ASP A 858 16.93 14.03 -18.65
CA ASP A 858 16.62 13.50 -20.00
C ASP A 858 17.24 12.11 -20.23
N SER A 859 16.61 11.30 -21.09
CA SER A 859 17.14 10.02 -21.57
C SER A 859 17.09 9.92 -23.09
N GLN A 860 18.19 9.49 -23.70
CA GLN A 860 18.28 9.26 -25.14
C GLN A 860 18.44 7.76 -25.42
N ASN A 861 17.52 7.20 -26.18
CA ASN A 861 17.62 5.82 -26.63
C ASN A 861 18.64 5.68 -27.75
N SER A 862 19.46 4.63 -27.68
CA SER A 862 20.39 4.23 -28.73
C SER A 862 20.25 2.72 -28.95
N SER A 863 19.94 2.32 -30.18
CA SER A 863 20.01 0.94 -30.61
C SER A 863 21.06 0.81 -31.70
N TYR A 864 21.84 -0.26 -31.65
CA TYR A 864 22.79 -0.56 -32.68
C TYR A 864 22.79 -2.08 -32.94
N ALA A 865 22.71 -2.44 -34.22
CA ALA A 865 22.72 -3.81 -34.67
C ALA A 865 24.15 -4.26 -35.00
N PHE A 866 24.65 -5.28 -34.32
CA PHE A 866 25.90 -5.95 -34.71
C PHE A 866 25.69 -6.95 -35.85
N TYR A 867 24.44 -7.35 -36.09
CA TYR A 867 24.01 -8.16 -37.22
C TYR A 867 22.74 -7.59 -37.85
N ASP A 868 22.75 -7.40 -39.16
CA ASP A 868 21.59 -7.05 -39.98
C ASP A 868 21.52 -8.04 -41.15
N ALA A 869 20.45 -8.83 -41.23
CA ALA A 869 20.32 -9.86 -42.26
C ALA A 869 20.18 -9.27 -43.69
N ASN A 870 19.84 -7.99 -43.82
CA ASN A 870 19.80 -7.30 -45.10
C ASN A 870 21.20 -6.88 -45.60
N GLN A 871 22.19 -6.81 -44.70
CA GLN A 871 23.52 -6.28 -44.99
C GLN A 871 24.65 -7.32 -44.81
N SER A 872 24.43 -8.38 -44.04
CA SER A 872 25.45 -9.40 -43.73
C SER A 872 25.17 -10.76 -44.37
N ALA A 873 26.15 -11.27 -45.12
CA ALA A 873 26.05 -12.54 -45.86
C ALA A 873 26.58 -13.78 -45.11
N SER A 874 27.09 -13.64 -43.89
CA SER A 874 27.90 -14.65 -43.21
C SER A 874 27.14 -15.49 -42.19
N LYS A 875 26.28 -16.39 -42.66
CA LYS A 875 25.68 -17.41 -41.79
C LYS A 875 26.72 -18.49 -41.42
N GLY A 876 26.78 -18.89 -40.15
CA GLY A 876 27.54 -20.05 -39.67
C GLY A 876 29.01 -19.82 -39.29
N LYS A 877 29.54 -18.59 -39.33
CA LYS A 877 30.91 -18.26 -38.88
C LYS A 877 30.89 -17.36 -37.64
N TRP A 878 31.95 -17.45 -36.84
CA TRP A 878 32.18 -16.52 -35.72
C TRP A 878 32.68 -15.18 -36.26
N GLU A 879 32.04 -14.11 -35.84
CA GLU A 879 32.38 -12.74 -36.20
C GLU A 879 32.61 -11.91 -34.95
N LEU A 880 33.50 -10.92 -35.06
CA LEU A 880 33.73 -9.92 -34.03
C LEU A 880 33.28 -8.59 -34.59
N HIS A 881 32.32 -7.97 -33.93
CA HIS A 881 31.94 -6.60 -34.22
C HIS A 881 32.39 -5.69 -33.10
N THR A 882 33.05 -4.58 -33.46
CA THR A 882 33.45 -3.51 -32.54
C THR A 882 32.79 -2.20 -32.93
N GLN A 883 32.14 -1.54 -31.97
CA GLN A 883 31.56 -0.22 -32.16
C GLN A 883 32.09 0.75 -31.11
N ALA A 884 32.66 1.87 -31.55
CA ALA A 884 33.00 2.99 -30.68
C ALA A 884 31.80 3.96 -30.59
N TYR A 885 31.51 4.45 -29.41
CA TYR A 885 30.43 5.39 -29.15
C TYR A 885 30.87 6.44 -28.14
N GLU A 886 30.77 7.70 -28.53
CA GLU A 886 31.02 8.86 -27.66
C GLU A 886 29.76 9.19 -26.85
N ILE A 887 29.92 9.38 -25.54
CA ILE A 887 28.81 9.76 -24.66
C ILE A 887 28.50 11.25 -24.86
N PRO A 888 27.26 11.64 -25.18
CA PRO A 888 26.94 13.06 -25.36
C PRO A 888 27.05 13.85 -24.05
N GLU A 889 27.24 15.16 -24.16
CA GLU A 889 27.18 16.11 -23.05
C GLU A 889 25.88 15.96 -22.23
N GLY A 890 26.00 16.03 -20.90
CA GLY A 890 24.85 15.93 -19.99
C GLY A 890 24.39 14.51 -19.61
N PHE A 891 25.03 13.45 -20.13
CA PHE A 891 24.70 12.06 -19.79
C PHE A 891 25.82 11.38 -18.99
N ASN A 892 25.46 10.61 -17.97
CA ASN A 892 26.41 9.97 -17.05
C ASN A 892 26.10 8.49 -16.73
N ARG A 893 25.02 7.94 -17.29
CA ARG A 893 24.66 6.53 -17.14
C ARG A 893 24.23 5.93 -18.45
N ARG A 894 24.56 4.66 -18.67
CA ARG A 894 24.14 3.89 -19.84
C ARG A 894 23.56 2.54 -19.46
N SER A 895 22.41 2.20 -20.04
CA SER A 895 21.87 0.85 -20.02
C SER A 895 22.30 0.07 -21.25
N TYR A 896 22.51 -1.24 -21.09
CA TYR A 896 22.82 -2.21 -22.13
C TYR A 896 21.83 -3.37 -22.04
N ARG A 897 21.17 -3.67 -23.14
CA ARG A 897 20.27 -4.81 -23.28
C ARG A 897 20.56 -5.48 -24.61
N LEU A 898 20.60 -6.81 -24.61
CA LEU A 898 20.58 -7.58 -25.85
C LEU A 898 19.15 -7.54 -26.40
N GLY A 899 19.01 -7.16 -27.67
CA GLY A 899 17.72 -7.03 -28.34
C GLY A 899 17.77 -7.51 -29.79
N THR A 900 16.60 -7.60 -30.42
CA THR A 900 16.48 -7.94 -31.83
C THR A 900 15.48 -7.01 -32.52
N GLY A 901 15.65 -6.74 -33.81
CA GLY A 901 14.59 -6.20 -34.65
C GLY A 901 13.47 -7.23 -34.89
N SER A 902 12.81 -7.17 -36.05
CA SER A 902 11.73 -8.11 -36.33
C SER A 902 12.28 -9.46 -36.81
N VAL A 903 12.35 -10.45 -35.91
CA VAL A 903 12.88 -11.79 -36.19
C VAL A 903 11.81 -12.86 -36.04
N SER A 904 11.78 -13.83 -36.94
CA SER A 904 10.79 -14.90 -36.93
C SER A 904 11.08 -15.97 -35.86
N LYS A 905 10.03 -16.69 -35.46
CA LYS A 905 10.12 -17.92 -34.67
C LYS A 905 11.11 -18.90 -35.32
N GLY A 906 12.04 -19.44 -34.52
CA GLY A 906 13.09 -20.34 -34.99
C GLY A 906 14.39 -19.63 -35.39
N THR A 907 14.47 -18.30 -35.21
CA THR A 907 15.75 -17.58 -35.24
C THR A 907 16.68 -18.12 -34.16
N VAL A 908 17.91 -18.46 -34.55
CA VAL A 908 18.96 -19.00 -33.68
C VAL A 908 20.27 -18.26 -33.89
N PHE A 909 20.83 -17.74 -32.80
CA PHE A 909 22.16 -17.12 -32.79
C PHE A 909 22.93 -17.51 -31.53
N ARG A 910 24.25 -17.42 -31.63
CA ARG A 910 25.17 -17.70 -30.52
C ARG A 910 25.99 -16.47 -30.17
N LEU A 911 26.25 -16.29 -28.88
CA LEU A 911 27.15 -15.25 -28.35
C LEU A 911 28.29 -15.90 -27.56
N ASP A 912 29.52 -15.51 -27.88
CA ASP A 912 30.74 -15.91 -27.17
C ASP A 912 31.01 -14.95 -26.02
N TYR A 913 31.09 -13.64 -26.30
CA TYR A 913 31.22 -12.64 -25.26
C TYR A 913 30.71 -11.27 -25.71
N ILE A 914 30.40 -10.42 -24.72
CA ILE A 914 30.20 -8.98 -24.89
C ILE A 914 31.18 -8.25 -23.96
N LYS A 915 31.99 -7.37 -24.54
CA LYS A 915 32.90 -6.50 -23.79
C LYS A 915 32.58 -5.04 -24.01
N VAL A 916 32.67 -4.24 -22.95
CA VAL A 916 32.56 -2.79 -22.97
C VAL A 916 33.75 -2.21 -22.22
N TYR A 917 34.52 -1.32 -22.85
CA TYR A 917 35.68 -0.70 -22.22
C TYR A 917 35.91 0.72 -22.79
N PRO A 918 36.51 1.64 -22.02
CA PRO A 918 36.79 2.99 -22.50
C PRO A 918 37.97 2.95 -23.48
N ASP A 919 37.96 3.83 -24.49
CA ASP A 919 39.15 4.03 -25.31
C ASP A 919 40.17 4.91 -24.56
N LEU A 920 41.11 4.25 -23.89
CA LEU A 920 42.13 4.91 -23.06
C LEU A 920 43.01 5.89 -23.85
N GLN A 921 43.10 5.77 -25.18
CA GLN A 921 43.86 6.72 -26.01
C GLN A 921 43.13 8.03 -26.26
N GLN A 922 41.79 8.04 -26.15
CA GLN A 922 40.95 9.22 -26.32
C GLN A 922 40.56 9.88 -24.98
N GLY A 923 41.19 9.44 -23.89
CA GLY A 923 41.04 10.00 -22.55
C GLY A 923 40.36 9.04 -21.59
N VAL A 924 40.94 8.91 -20.40
CA VAL A 924 40.38 8.05 -19.34
C VAL A 924 39.22 8.77 -18.65
N PRO A 925 38.07 8.10 -18.43
CA PRO A 925 37.02 8.63 -17.59
C PRO A 925 37.51 8.90 -16.16
N ALA A 926 37.21 10.08 -15.61
CA ALA A 926 37.56 10.51 -14.27
C ALA A 926 37.09 9.53 -13.18
N ASN A 927 35.90 8.94 -13.34
CA ASN A 927 35.38 7.93 -12.42
C ASN A 927 36.17 6.59 -12.44
N MET A 928 37.06 6.39 -13.41
CA MET A 928 37.92 5.20 -13.53
C MET A 928 39.36 5.43 -13.09
N ILE A 929 39.77 6.70 -12.97
CA ILE A 929 41.14 7.06 -12.59
C ILE A 929 41.51 6.45 -11.22
N GLU A 930 40.69 6.69 -10.20
CA GLU A 930 40.94 6.14 -8.86
C GLU A 930 40.94 4.60 -8.84
N PRO A 931 39.90 3.89 -9.35
CA PRO A 931 39.92 2.43 -9.43
C PRO A 931 41.18 1.87 -10.12
N LEU A 932 41.58 2.42 -11.26
CA LEU A 932 42.75 1.96 -12.00
C LEU A 932 44.07 2.28 -11.28
N THR A 933 44.14 3.39 -10.56
CA THR A 933 45.31 3.75 -9.74
C THR A 933 45.49 2.76 -8.59
N VAL A 934 44.41 2.40 -7.90
CA VAL A 934 44.43 1.37 -6.84
C VAL A 934 44.78 0.00 -7.42
N TYR A 935 44.25 -0.37 -8.59
CA TYR A 935 44.60 -1.62 -9.28
C TYR A 935 46.09 -1.70 -9.62
N ALA A 936 46.65 -0.63 -10.18
CA ALA A 936 48.07 -0.56 -10.53
C ALA A 936 48.94 -0.68 -9.26
N ALA A 937 48.58 0.04 -8.18
CA ALA A 937 49.33 0.00 -6.93
C ALA A 937 49.27 -1.40 -6.29
N ALA A 938 48.11 -2.05 -6.31
CA ALA A 938 47.94 -3.42 -5.81
C ALA A 938 48.76 -4.42 -6.64
N SER A 939 48.73 -4.28 -7.96
CA SER A 939 49.49 -5.12 -8.90
C SER A 939 51.00 -4.96 -8.69
N TYR A 940 51.48 -3.75 -8.44
CA TYR A 940 52.87 -3.48 -8.09
C TYR A 940 53.28 -4.21 -6.81
N GLN A 941 52.47 -4.12 -5.74
CA GLN A 941 52.72 -4.80 -4.47
C GLN A 941 52.71 -6.34 -4.59
N LEU A 942 51.99 -6.88 -5.58
CA LEU A 942 51.98 -8.32 -5.93
C LEU A 942 53.12 -8.74 -6.86
N GLY A 943 54.03 -7.84 -7.22
CA GLY A 943 55.17 -8.12 -8.11
C GLY A 943 54.83 -8.08 -9.61
N LYS A 944 53.64 -7.61 -10.00
CA LYS A 944 53.22 -7.45 -11.40
C LYS A 944 53.57 -6.05 -11.93
N GLN A 945 54.83 -5.64 -11.82
CA GLN A 945 55.27 -4.27 -12.12
C GLN A 945 55.00 -3.86 -13.58
N ALA A 946 55.24 -4.75 -14.55
CA ALA A 946 55.00 -4.46 -15.96
C ALA A 946 53.53 -4.14 -16.31
N GLU A 947 52.60 -4.71 -15.55
CA GLU A 947 51.16 -4.43 -15.69
C GLU A 947 50.80 -3.09 -15.06
N ALA A 948 51.33 -2.82 -13.85
CA ALA A 948 51.16 -1.54 -13.17
C ALA A 948 51.71 -0.36 -13.98
N ASP A 949 52.93 -0.50 -14.52
CA ASP A 949 53.59 0.54 -15.31
C ASP A 949 52.82 0.85 -16.60
N ARG A 950 52.23 -0.19 -17.23
CA ARG A 950 51.41 -0.03 -18.43
C ARG A 950 50.17 0.82 -18.14
N ILE A 951 49.43 0.50 -17.07
CA ILE A 951 48.21 1.22 -16.68
C ILE A 951 48.55 2.65 -16.27
N MET A 952 49.61 2.83 -15.47
CA MET A 952 50.03 4.16 -15.01
C MET A 952 50.50 5.07 -16.14
N THR A 953 51.14 4.53 -17.18
CA THR A 953 51.52 5.30 -18.37
C THR A 953 50.28 5.91 -19.05
N SER A 954 49.20 5.13 -19.18
CA SER A 954 47.94 5.60 -19.75
C SER A 954 47.23 6.61 -18.84
N LEU A 955 47.23 6.40 -17.52
CA LEU A 955 46.62 7.32 -16.56
C LEU A 955 47.35 8.67 -16.47
N GLN A 956 48.69 8.66 -16.46
CA GLN A 956 49.49 9.88 -16.38
C GLN A 956 49.28 10.80 -17.58
N GLN A 957 49.02 10.24 -18.76
CA GLN A 957 48.65 11.00 -19.95
C GLN A 957 47.28 11.70 -19.80
N ALA A 958 46.37 11.11 -19.03
CA ALA A 958 45.02 11.63 -18.82
C ALA A 958 44.92 12.62 -17.65
N ASP A 959 45.59 12.34 -16.52
CA ASP A 959 45.66 13.25 -15.37
C ASP A 959 47.07 13.21 -14.72
N PRO A 960 47.86 14.29 -14.86
CA PRO A 960 49.20 14.39 -14.28
C PRO A 960 49.25 14.24 -12.75
N LYS A 961 48.14 14.48 -12.03
CA LYS A 961 48.09 14.40 -10.56
C LYS A 961 48.06 12.95 -10.04
N VAL A 962 47.75 11.99 -10.91
CA VAL A 962 47.58 10.57 -10.55
C VAL A 962 48.89 9.95 -10.03
N MET A 963 50.03 10.40 -10.54
CA MET A 963 51.34 9.92 -10.07
C MET A 963 51.57 10.20 -8.58
N ALA A 964 51.12 11.34 -8.07
CA ALA A 964 51.28 11.67 -6.65
C ALA A 964 50.45 10.75 -5.74
N GLU A 965 49.22 10.42 -6.14
CA GLU A 965 48.38 9.49 -5.38
C GLU A 965 48.90 8.05 -5.49
N TYR A 966 49.38 7.63 -6.67
CA TYR A 966 50.02 6.33 -6.86
C TYR A 966 51.26 6.15 -5.96
N GLU A 967 52.16 7.14 -5.94
CA GLU A 967 53.34 7.12 -5.06
C GLU A 967 52.96 7.09 -3.58
N LYS A 968 51.94 7.86 -3.19
CA LYS A 968 51.39 7.85 -1.82
C LYS A 968 50.86 6.47 -1.45
N LEU A 969 50.10 5.81 -2.32
CA LEU A 969 49.60 4.44 -2.09
C LEU A 969 50.76 3.45 -1.91
N LEU A 970 51.79 3.52 -2.75
CA LEU A 970 52.96 2.63 -2.64
C LEU A 970 53.73 2.82 -1.32
N GLN A 971 53.77 4.05 -0.79
CA GLN A 971 54.41 4.37 0.49
C GLN A 971 53.50 4.09 1.71
N GLN A 972 52.19 3.90 1.48
CA GLN A 972 51.21 3.72 2.54
C GLN A 972 51.36 2.34 3.20
N LYS A 973 51.62 2.34 4.51
CA LYS A 973 51.64 1.10 5.29
C LYS A 973 50.21 0.56 5.43
N PRO A 974 50.01 -0.77 5.40
CA PRO A 974 48.72 -1.35 5.67
C PRO A 974 48.20 -0.98 7.07
N LEU A 975 46.88 -0.84 7.19
CA LEU A 975 46.15 -0.65 8.45
C LEU A 975 46.23 -1.95 9.28
N LYS A 976 47.39 -2.21 9.89
CA LYS A 976 47.69 -3.43 10.65
C LYS A 976 47.19 -3.42 12.07
#